data_AF-A0A3B4EL38-F1
#
_entry.id   AF-A0A3B4EL38-F1
#
_cell.length_a   1.000
_cell.length_b   1.000
_cell.length_c   1.000
_cell.angle_alpha   90.00
_cell.angle_beta   90.00
_cell.angle_gamma   90.00
#
_symmetry.space_group_name_H-M   'P 1'
#
loop_
_entity.id
_entity.type
_entity.pdbx_description
1 polymer ?
#
loop_
_entity_poly.entity_id
_entity_poly.type
_entity_poly.pdbx_seq_one_letter_code
_entity_poly.pdbx_strand_id
1 'polypeptide(L)'
;MPSSSESTVNVVLFGNSSAVCFGDENILLGKEHVHPEQDKFPRRREISGRDVSVINILDLYEGEMYLDPVEYITGQLLNENNIHSFIFKTELFIKLNLTGKLEQKMKMEDVLQITKPSSENDLVHTFLQRLLLMNYTARCGEGSKINQTHSDGMINQTHPVAENADENDIYNDIFTQENEEAVQISLVHPMDVQMALFHCSDHFLRQLMVTKLSQCQYAVPLLVPNPFTREIEFPLWTFRQIKKSWKTTDKTSNVISKEKTTVTTDDEGLTKIMYNEKAIATADTPMVAFFRLGDVSSSKSQLIDSVINKKHSTFFHRHCTGSNTNRLLMDGVVEIAWYLPSGKSMDHFTDCVAFCNLHGDAGAQQLEKQVEILSEMSSVNVVFLPNLNKNDKRMAKLQKLYKLSKPMICLLSEESSHVTQMRAGKYRIGLKDRNQSAISKELTTTIRELISKPSVTFKLENVAKHSGIQMDEEFEDCKRGREAAKHLTNLLEGKDLSRNKETHLPCQGRLWKKWCQMNKELHKPQGSYIELKKSRKQMEMKKLREQQKACGLREFMKMFIEKLNSQTTDEMVFVLKWITIFLDNYTANISSFHNEYYEKWSKILNLKKSHDKSGQLETEQAELEKILEKINAAAFGLEHILREIGQIYESNTCVQKNKKEIGKFNVSSLPRLVADLMISGFPLELMDGDTAHVPQIWVSAVLDEVRNKLGDQRVFVLSVLGIQSSGKSTMLNAMFGLQFSVNAGRCTRGAFMQLVKVSEEMKVELKFDYILVIDTEGLRAPELAGMSTRHHDNELATFVLGLGNMTLINIFGENPTEMQDILQIVVQAFLRMKKVRLNPSCMFVHQNVGDITAGEKNMEGRRRLQEKLNEMTKLAAKEEACDAECFSDIITFDVQSDVRYFAQLWEGSPPMAPPNPSYSECVQELKNAILRKTSKSRIMTLSNQNSNGIQYLVDTIILAANNIKVKCAKMQSQILLRK
;
A
#
# COMPACT_ATOMS: atom_id res chain seq x y z
N MET A 1 -18.47 -6.88 -37.56
CA MET A 1 -17.23 -6.57 -38.30
C MET A 1 -17.39 -5.21 -38.97
N PRO A 2 -16.76 -4.16 -38.45
CA PRO A 2 -16.11 -3.17 -39.26
C PRO A 2 -14.59 -3.40 -39.20
N SER A 3 -13.96 -3.41 -40.36
CA SER A 3 -12.51 -3.50 -40.55
C SER A 3 -11.80 -2.41 -39.74
N SER A 4 -10.82 -2.82 -38.94
CA SER A 4 -9.88 -1.93 -38.26
C SER A 4 -9.09 -1.13 -39.29
N SER A 5 -9.51 0.10 -39.56
CA SER A 5 -8.69 1.07 -40.27
C SER A 5 -7.47 1.39 -39.43
N GLU A 6 -6.27 1.19 -39.98
CA GLU A 6 -5.03 1.74 -39.43
C GLU A 6 -5.22 3.21 -39.07
N SER A 7 -4.76 3.61 -37.89
CA SER A 7 -4.76 5.01 -37.49
C SER A 7 -3.58 5.73 -38.16
N THR A 8 -3.67 6.00 -39.46
CA THR A 8 -2.80 7.01 -40.11
C THR A 8 -3.18 8.37 -39.54
N VAL A 9 -2.30 8.96 -38.71
CA VAL A 9 -2.51 10.30 -38.15
C VAL A 9 -2.29 11.32 -39.26
N ASN A 10 -3.39 11.95 -39.72
CA ASN A 10 -3.38 13.04 -40.67
C ASN A 10 -3.33 14.39 -39.93
N VAL A 11 -2.20 15.09 -39.99
CA VAL A 11 -2.05 16.46 -39.45
C VAL A 11 -2.28 17.45 -40.58
N VAL A 12 -3.33 18.27 -40.45
CA VAL A 12 -3.69 19.30 -41.44
C VAL A 12 -3.29 20.67 -40.93
N LEU A 13 -2.44 21.38 -41.68
CA LEU A 13 -1.96 22.72 -41.32
C LEU A 13 -2.71 23.79 -42.13
N PHE A 14 -3.25 24.81 -41.46
CA PHE A 14 -3.96 25.95 -42.04
C PHE A 14 -3.33 27.30 -41.59
N GLY A 15 -3.23 28.29 -42.48
CA GLY A 15 -2.68 29.64 -42.22
C GLY A 15 -1.45 30.03 -43.06
N ASN A 16 -1.38 31.24 -43.61
CA ASN A 16 -0.22 31.66 -44.41
C ASN A 16 1.06 31.82 -43.55
N SER A 17 2.23 31.89 -44.19
CA SER A 17 3.53 32.06 -43.50
C SER A 17 3.61 33.32 -42.61
N SER A 18 2.75 34.31 -42.83
CA SER A 18 2.65 35.53 -42.01
C SER A 18 1.86 35.32 -40.71
N ALA A 19 1.02 34.28 -40.61
CA ALA A 19 0.28 33.93 -39.39
C ALA A 19 1.15 33.24 -38.32
N VAL A 20 2.40 32.88 -38.66
CA VAL A 20 3.36 32.19 -37.79
C VAL A 20 4.25 33.19 -37.00
N CYS A 21 4.09 34.49 -37.22
CA CYS A 21 4.69 35.51 -36.36
C CYS A 21 3.92 35.61 -35.03
N PHE A 22 4.54 35.10 -33.97
CA PHE A 22 4.00 35.12 -32.60
C PHE A 22 3.62 36.54 -32.14
N GLY A 23 2.32 36.74 -31.90
CA GLY A 23 1.76 37.87 -31.15
C GLY A 23 0.54 37.37 -30.37
N ASP A 24 0.22 38.03 -29.26
CA ASP A 24 -0.77 37.59 -28.25
C ASP A 24 -2.24 37.59 -28.71
N GLU A 25 -2.51 37.73 -30.01
CA GLU A 25 -3.85 37.98 -30.58
C GLU A 25 -4.41 36.80 -31.40
N ASN A 26 -3.71 35.66 -31.51
CA ASN A 26 -4.08 34.62 -32.47
C ASN A 26 -4.83 33.43 -31.85
N ILE A 27 -6.17 33.50 -31.82
CA ILE A 27 -7.09 32.36 -31.98
C ILE A 27 -8.36 32.83 -32.71
N LEU A 28 -8.80 32.13 -33.76
CA LEU A 28 -10.23 31.80 -33.94
C LEU A 28 -10.50 30.71 -34.99
N LEU A 29 -11.25 29.71 -34.53
CA LEU A 29 -11.94 28.66 -35.29
C LEU A 29 -13.21 29.22 -35.98
N GLY A 30 -13.57 28.62 -37.12
CA GLY A 30 -14.96 28.57 -37.63
C GLY A 30 -15.29 29.56 -38.75
N LYS A 31 -15.32 29.06 -39.99
CA LYS A 31 -16.35 29.39 -41.00
C LYS A 31 -16.35 28.34 -42.12
N GLU A 32 -17.56 27.97 -42.53
CA GLU A 32 -17.87 26.96 -43.53
C GLU A 32 -17.38 27.32 -44.95
N HIS A 33 -17.16 26.24 -45.72
CA HIS A 33 -16.94 26.13 -47.15
C HIS A 33 -15.54 26.45 -47.72
N VAL A 34 -14.81 25.37 -48.02
CA VAL A 34 -13.94 25.29 -49.19
C VAL A 34 -14.20 23.95 -49.88
N HIS A 35 -14.62 23.99 -51.14
CA HIS A 35 -14.77 22.82 -52.02
C HIS A 35 -13.41 22.12 -52.23
N PRO A 36 -13.31 20.78 -52.10
CA PRO A 36 -12.08 20.06 -52.39
C PRO A 36 -12.11 19.58 -53.84
N GLU A 37 -11.59 20.37 -54.77
CA GLU A 37 -11.20 19.85 -56.08
C GLU A 37 -9.74 20.25 -56.35
N GLN A 38 -8.84 19.51 -55.72
CA GLN A 38 -7.47 19.23 -56.15
C GLN A 38 -6.91 18.15 -55.21
N ASP A 39 -6.52 17.00 -55.77
CA ASP A 39 -5.99 15.84 -55.04
C ASP A 39 -4.69 16.21 -54.28
N LYS A 40 -4.83 16.64 -53.03
CA LYS A 40 -3.71 16.82 -52.10
C LYS A 40 -3.48 15.49 -51.37
N PHE A 41 -2.60 14.65 -51.90
CA PHE A 41 -2.25 13.37 -51.28
C PHE A 41 -1.55 13.59 -49.92
N PRO A 42 -1.98 12.90 -48.84
CA PRO A 42 -1.27 12.94 -47.57
C PRO A 42 0.15 12.37 -47.73
N ARG A 43 1.18 13.15 -47.40
CA ARG A 43 2.57 12.67 -47.41
C ARG A 43 2.94 12.11 -46.05
N ARG A 44 3.34 10.82 -45.99
CA ARG A 44 3.94 10.20 -44.80
C ARG A 44 5.31 10.81 -44.53
N ARG A 45 5.57 11.16 -43.27
CA ARG A 45 6.83 11.76 -42.80
C ARG A 45 7.23 11.13 -41.47
N GLU A 46 8.50 10.79 -41.32
CA GLU A 46 9.04 10.36 -40.04
C GLU A 46 9.34 11.60 -39.17
N ILE A 47 8.50 11.87 -38.16
CA ILE A 47 8.65 12.97 -37.22
C ILE A 47 8.88 12.37 -35.84
N SER A 48 10.04 12.66 -35.23
CA SER A 48 10.41 12.11 -33.92
C SER A 48 10.34 10.57 -33.85
N GLY A 49 10.70 9.88 -34.94
CA GLY A 49 10.72 8.41 -35.03
C GLY A 49 9.35 7.77 -35.29
N ARG A 50 8.37 8.53 -35.80
CA ARG A 50 7.02 8.05 -36.11
C ARG A 50 6.51 8.56 -37.45
N ASP A 51 5.79 7.72 -38.19
CA ASP A 51 5.16 8.11 -39.45
C ASP A 51 3.90 8.95 -39.21
N VAL A 52 3.95 10.20 -39.64
CA VAL A 52 2.85 11.17 -39.60
C VAL A 52 2.50 11.55 -41.02
N SER A 53 1.22 11.45 -41.38
CA SER A 53 0.73 11.95 -42.66
C SER A 53 0.42 13.44 -42.53
N VAL A 54 1.11 14.29 -43.28
CA VAL A 54 0.92 15.75 -43.21
C VAL A 54 0.23 16.23 -44.48
N ILE A 55 -0.85 16.99 -44.30
CA ILE A 55 -1.59 17.62 -45.40
C ILE A 55 -1.34 19.14 -45.30
N ASN A 56 -0.56 19.65 -46.26
CA ASN A 56 -0.29 21.08 -46.38
C ASN A 56 -1.42 21.74 -47.19
N ILE A 57 -2.28 22.52 -46.53
CA ILE A 57 -3.37 23.25 -47.20
C ILE A 57 -2.95 24.68 -47.59
N LEU A 58 -1.72 25.08 -47.25
CA LEU A 58 -1.16 26.35 -47.65
C LEU A 58 -0.67 26.19 -49.08
N ASP A 59 -1.29 26.87 -50.05
CA ASP A 59 -0.88 26.91 -51.46
C ASP A 59 0.52 27.55 -51.67
N LEU A 60 1.52 27.11 -50.90
CA LEU A 60 2.91 27.17 -51.26
C LEU A 60 3.04 26.26 -52.48
N TYR A 61 3.16 26.85 -53.66
CA TYR A 61 3.42 26.15 -54.92
C TYR A 61 4.53 25.11 -54.72
N GLU A 62 4.16 23.84 -54.60
CA GLU A 62 5.06 22.71 -54.79
C GLU A 62 5.30 22.57 -56.30
N GLY A 63 6.02 23.54 -56.86
CA GLY A 63 6.62 23.37 -58.19
C GLY A 63 7.74 22.35 -58.08
N GLU A 64 7.78 21.40 -59.01
CA GLU A 64 8.66 20.20 -59.07
C GLU A 64 10.18 20.44 -58.97
N MET A 65 10.65 21.67 -58.70
CA MET A 65 12.06 22.03 -58.61
C MET A 65 12.52 22.57 -57.24
N TYR A 66 11.64 22.75 -56.24
CA TYR A 66 11.99 23.25 -54.91
C TYR A 66 11.19 22.58 -53.78
N LEU A 67 11.21 21.25 -53.71
CA LEU A 67 10.49 20.49 -52.68
C LEU A 67 11.12 20.61 -51.27
N ASP A 68 12.42 20.87 -51.14
CA ASP A 68 13.11 20.82 -49.83
C ASP A 68 12.72 21.90 -48.78
N PRO A 69 12.56 23.20 -49.13
CA PRO A 69 12.45 24.24 -48.10
C PRO A 69 11.12 24.22 -47.32
N VAL A 70 10.01 23.96 -48.01
CA VAL A 70 8.66 24.00 -47.41
C VAL A 70 8.40 22.75 -46.56
N GLU A 71 8.92 21.60 -46.98
CA GLU A 71 8.83 20.35 -46.23
C GLU A 71 9.67 20.40 -44.94
N TYR A 72 10.87 20.97 -45.02
CA TYR A 72 11.73 21.24 -43.87
C TYR A 72 11.07 22.18 -42.85
N ILE A 73 10.53 23.32 -43.30
CA ILE A 73 9.85 24.30 -42.42
C ILE A 73 8.64 23.68 -41.73
N THR A 74 7.88 22.84 -42.43
CA THR A 74 6.70 22.18 -41.84
C THR A 74 7.08 21.17 -40.76
N GLY A 75 8.07 20.32 -41.01
CA GLY A 75 8.61 19.40 -40.01
C GLY A 75 9.27 20.14 -38.83
N GLN A 76 9.94 21.26 -39.11
CA GLN A 76 10.51 22.14 -38.11
C GLN A 76 9.42 22.76 -37.23
N LEU A 77 8.32 23.28 -37.79
CA LEU A 77 7.21 23.84 -37.01
C LEU A 77 6.51 22.80 -36.14
N LEU A 78 6.28 21.58 -36.65
CA LEU A 78 5.68 20.49 -35.87
C LEU A 78 6.58 20.06 -34.70
N ASN A 79 7.91 20.05 -34.90
CA ASN A 79 8.89 19.71 -33.87
C ASN A 79 9.13 20.85 -32.87
N GLU A 80 9.33 22.09 -33.34
CA GLU A 80 9.53 23.27 -32.49
C GLU A 80 8.33 23.51 -31.59
N ASN A 81 7.12 23.44 -32.15
CA ASN A 81 5.88 23.63 -31.40
C ASN A 81 5.37 22.33 -30.73
N ASN A 82 6.04 21.20 -30.94
CA ASN A 82 5.72 19.90 -30.34
C ASN A 82 4.26 19.43 -30.55
N ILE A 83 3.64 19.84 -31.65
CA ILE A 83 2.23 19.54 -31.99
C ILE A 83 2.02 18.03 -32.10
N HIS A 84 2.97 17.33 -32.71
CA HIS A 84 3.04 15.86 -32.77
C HIS A 84 2.93 15.22 -31.37
N SER A 85 3.66 15.77 -30.38
CA SER A 85 3.69 15.21 -29.02
C SER A 85 2.34 15.40 -28.33
N PHE A 86 1.69 16.55 -28.54
CA PHE A 86 0.35 16.84 -28.02
C PHE A 86 -0.70 15.87 -28.57
N ILE A 87 -0.70 15.63 -29.88
CA ILE A 87 -1.65 14.73 -30.55
C ILE A 87 -1.49 13.31 -30.03
N PHE A 88 -0.26 12.78 -30.00
CA PHE A 88 -0.02 11.41 -29.56
C PHE A 88 -0.33 11.19 -28.07
N LYS A 89 -0.08 12.18 -27.21
CA LYS A 89 -0.49 12.11 -25.81
C LYS A 89 -2.01 12.12 -25.69
N THR A 90 -2.70 12.97 -26.44
CA THR A 90 -4.17 13.01 -26.45
C THR A 90 -4.77 11.68 -26.92
N GLU A 91 -4.24 11.13 -28.00
CA GLU A 91 -4.64 9.81 -28.52
C GLU A 91 -4.42 8.70 -27.49
N LEU A 92 -3.30 8.73 -26.75
CA LEU A 92 -3.04 7.80 -25.65
C LEU A 92 -4.13 7.90 -24.57
N PHE A 93 -4.51 9.10 -24.13
CA PHE A 93 -5.59 9.26 -23.13
C PHE A 93 -6.95 8.78 -23.67
N ILE A 94 -7.21 8.92 -24.99
CA ILE A 94 -8.41 8.36 -25.63
C ILE A 94 -8.36 6.83 -25.62
N LYS A 95 -7.24 6.22 -26.04
CA LYS A 95 -7.05 4.76 -26.04
C LYS A 95 -7.21 4.14 -24.66
N LEU A 96 -6.83 4.88 -23.62
CA LEU A 96 -6.98 4.44 -22.22
C LEU A 96 -8.34 4.80 -21.59
N ASN A 97 -9.27 5.42 -22.33
CA ASN A 97 -10.56 5.91 -21.83
C ASN A 97 -10.43 6.88 -20.63
N LEU A 98 -9.40 7.74 -20.65
CA LEU A 98 -9.07 8.66 -19.55
C LEU A 98 -9.31 10.14 -19.89
N THR A 99 -9.79 10.48 -21.07
CA THR A 99 -9.96 11.89 -21.51
C THR A 99 -10.78 12.75 -20.55
N GLY A 100 -11.95 12.28 -20.13
CA GLY A 100 -12.79 13.00 -19.15
C GLY A 100 -12.22 13.04 -17.73
N LYS A 101 -11.22 12.20 -17.42
CA LYS A 101 -10.62 12.07 -16.09
C LYS A 101 -9.44 13.01 -15.86
N LEU A 102 -8.94 13.69 -16.89
CA LEU A 102 -7.93 14.75 -16.73
C LEU A 102 -8.46 15.91 -15.87
N GLU A 103 -9.74 16.26 -16.04
CA GLU A 103 -10.42 17.33 -15.30
C GLU A 103 -11.14 16.81 -14.04
N GLN A 104 -11.99 15.79 -14.17
CA GLN A 104 -12.83 15.31 -13.06
C GLN A 104 -12.04 14.57 -11.96
N LYS A 105 -10.83 14.10 -12.31
CA LYS A 105 -9.96 13.20 -11.53
C LYS A 105 -10.64 11.88 -11.13
N MET A 106 -9.85 10.82 -11.07
CA MET A 106 -10.24 9.53 -10.50
C MET A 106 -10.03 9.59 -8.99
N LYS A 107 -11.02 9.07 -8.25
CA LYS A 107 -11.00 9.04 -6.79
C LYS A 107 -10.66 7.65 -6.28
N MET A 108 -10.21 7.60 -5.03
CA MET A 108 -9.96 6.33 -4.34
C MET A 108 -11.20 5.43 -4.30
N GLU A 109 -12.40 6.01 -4.15
CA GLU A 109 -13.69 5.30 -4.12
C GLU A 109 -14.02 4.56 -5.43
N ASP A 110 -13.55 5.09 -6.57
CA ASP A 110 -13.75 4.47 -7.88
C ASP A 110 -12.98 3.15 -8.00
N VAL A 111 -11.88 3.02 -7.26
CA VAL A 111 -10.93 1.90 -7.34
C VAL A 111 -11.11 0.92 -6.19
N LEU A 112 -11.41 1.40 -4.98
CA LEU A 112 -11.58 0.58 -3.76
C LEU A 112 -13.01 0.02 -3.64
N GLN A 113 -13.51 -0.58 -4.73
CA GLN A 113 -14.80 -1.26 -4.76
C GLN A 113 -14.67 -2.66 -5.36
N ILE A 114 -15.64 -3.51 -5.05
CA ILE A 114 -15.72 -4.86 -5.62
C ILE A 114 -16.34 -4.74 -7.01
N THR A 115 -15.50 -4.82 -8.03
CA THR A 115 -15.90 -4.82 -9.43
C THR A 115 -15.90 -6.22 -10.01
N LYS A 116 -16.56 -6.38 -11.17
CA LYS A 116 -16.42 -7.57 -12.00
C LYS A 116 -14.95 -7.70 -12.45
N PRO A 117 -14.43 -8.92 -12.65
CA PRO A 117 -13.15 -9.11 -13.33
C PRO A 117 -13.21 -8.41 -14.69
N SER A 118 -12.32 -7.46 -14.91
CA SER A 118 -12.20 -6.75 -16.18
C SER A 118 -11.64 -7.69 -17.26
N SER A 119 -11.98 -7.41 -18.51
CA SER A 119 -11.27 -8.05 -19.63
C SER A 119 -9.83 -7.55 -19.65
N GLU A 120 -8.87 -8.42 -20.01
CA GLU A 120 -7.44 -8.08 -20.12
C GLU A 120 -7.16 -6.88 -21.04
N ASN A 121 -8.13 -6.50 -21.89
CA ASN A 121 -8.09 -5.32 -22.75
C ASN A 121 -8.19 -3.97 -22.00
N ASP A 122 -8.65 -3.94 -20.75
CA ASP A 122 -8.65 -2.72 -19.92
C ASP A 122 -7.33 -2.61 -19.16
N LEU A 123 -6.36 -1.94 -19.80
CA LEU A 123 -5.01 -1.75 -19.27
C LEU A 123 -4.99 -0.98 -17.94
N VAL A 124 -5.87 0.02 -17.77
CA VAL A 124 -5.88 0.89 -16.58
C VAL A 124 -6.39 0.12 -15.38
N HIS A 125 -7.52 -0.57 -15.52
CA HIS A 125 -8.10 -1.36 -14.44
C HIS A 125 -7.19 -2.53 -14.07
N THR A 126 -6.64 -3.23 -15.07
CA THR A 126 -5.70 -4.34 -14.84
C THR A 126 -4.45 -3.88 -14.08
N PHE A 127 -3.86 -2.74 -14.47
CA PHE A 127 -2.72 -2.16 -13.77
C PHE A 127 -3.05 -1.85 -12.30
N LEU A 128 -4.17 -1.16 -12.04
CA LEU A 128 -4.61 -0.82 -10.69
C LEU A 128 -4.88 -2.06 -9.82
N GLN A 129 -5.58 -3.06 -10.37
CA GLN A 129 -5.91 -4.28 -9.64
C GLN A 129 -4.64 -5.04 -9.24
N ARG A 130 -3.70 -5.23 -10.18
CA ARG A 130 -2.41 -5.90 -9.91
C ARG A 130 -1.60 -5.11 -8.87
N LEU A 131 -1.56 -3.79 -9.00
CA LEU A 131 -0.83 -2.92 -8.06
C LEU A 131 -1.42 -3.00 -6.64
N LEU A 132 -2.74 -2.98 -6.49
CA LEU A 132 -3.42 -3.06 -5.18
C LEU A 132 -3.19 -4.40 -4.47
N LEU A 133 -3.15 -5.48 -5.25
CA LEU A 133 -2.82 -6.85 -4.80
C LEU A 133 -1.33 -7.03 -4.46
N MET A 134 -0.50 -5.99 -4.59
CA MET A 134 0.96 -6.04 -4.44
C MET A 134 1.65 -6.98 -5.43
N ASN A 135 1.08 -7.13 -6.63
CA ASN A 135 1.69 -7.91 -7.68
C ASN A 135 2.70 -7.04 -8.46
N TYR A 136 4.00 -7.29 -8.29
CA TYR A 136 5.03 -6.56 -9.02
C TYR A 136 5.13 -6.95 -10.51
N THR A 137 4.22 -7.78 -11.05
CA THR A 137 4.05 -7.90 -12.51
C THR A 137 3.08 -6.85 -13.06
N ALA A 138 2.59 -5.89 -12.25
CA ALA A 138 1.71 -4.82 -12.70
C ALA A 138 2.27 -4.00 -13.87
N ARG A 139 3.60 -3.82 -13.95
CA ARG A 139 4.28 -3.16 -15.08
C ARG A 139 4.56 -4.07 -16.28
N CYS A 140 4.25 -5.37 -16.22
CA CYS A 140 4.42 -6.30 -17.32
C CYS A 140 3.16 -6.28 -18.21
N GLY A 141 3.30 -5.85 -19.46
CA GLY A 141 2.22 -5.93 -20.44
C GLY A 141 1.97 -7.38 -20.86
N GLU A 142 1.01 -8.06 -20.23
CA GLU A 142 0.55 -9.37 -20.70
C GLU A 142 -0.53 -9.19 -21.77
N GLY A 143 -0.13 -8.61 -22.91
CA GLY A 143 -0.87 -8.74 -24.16
C GLY A 143 -0.51 -10.02 -24.93
N SER A 144 0.29 -10.92 -24.35
CA SER A 144 0.91 -12.05 -25.06
C SER A 144 0.31 -13.43 -24.75
N LYS A 145 -0.78 -13.52 -23.97
CA LYS A 145 -1.59 -14.75 -23.89
C LYS A 145 -2.79 -14.70 -24.86
N ILE A 146 -2.63 -14.07 -26.02
CA ILE A 146 -3.58 -14.20 -27.12
C ILE A 146 -3.29 -15.54 -27.81
N ASN A 147 -4.14 -16.54 -27.53
CA ASN A 147 -4.38 -17.73 -28.34
C ASN A 147 -3.15 -18.52 -28.83
N GLN A 148 -2.44 -19.19 -27.92
CA GLN A 148 -1.90 -20.52 -28.26
C GLN A 148 -2.95 -21.59 -27.95
N THR A 149 -4.07 -21.53 -28.66
CA THR A 149 -4.84 -22.75 -28.92
C THR A 149 -4.27 -23.39 -30.17
N HIS A 150 -3.15 -24.10 -30.01
CA HIS A 150 -2.80 -25.23 -30.86
C HIS A 150 -2.71 -26.40 -29.90
N SER A 151 -3.82 -27.10 -29.65
CA SER A 151 -4.07 -28.40 -30.27
C SER A 151 -2.85 -29.32 -30.16
N ASP A 152 -2.88 -30.23 -29.18
CA ASP A 152 -2.17 -31.50 -29.27
C ASP A 152 -2.55 -32.16 -30.60
N GLY A 153 -1.72 -31.93 -31.61
CA GLY A 153 -1.85 -32.47 -32.95
C GLY A 153 -0.46 -32.91 -33.36
N MET A 154 -0.24 -34.22 -33.33
CA MET A 154 0.93 -34.88 -33.88
C MET A 154 1.36 -34.23 -35.20
N ILE A 155 2.65 -33.96 -35.30
CA ILE A 155 3.34 -33.68 -36.56
C ILE A 155 3.18 -34.93 -37.44
N ASN A 156 2.14 -34.96 -38.27
CA ASN A 156 2.05 -35.87 -39.39
C ASN A 156 2.36 -35.07 -40.65
N GLN A 157 3.62 -35.19 -41.06
CA GLN A 157 4.07 -34.92 -42.41
C GLN A 157 3.20 -35.68 -43.40
N THR A 158 2.71 -35.01 -44.45
CA THR A 158 2.78 -35.45 -45.85
C THR A 158 1.98 -34.49 -46.73
N HIS A 159 2.66 -33.63 -47.48
CA HIS A 159 2.18 -33.18 -48.79
C HIS A 159 3.35 -33.18 -49.78
N PRO A 160 3.06 -33.44 -51.06
CA PRO A 160 4.01 -34.05 -51.99
C PRO A 160 5.07 -33.05 -52.44
N VAL A 161 6.29 -33.55 -52.56
CA VAL A 161 7.40 -32.85 -53.20
C VAL A 161 7.01 -32.59 -54.66
N ALA A 162 6.76 -31.32 -54.99
CA ALA A 162 6.92 -30.85 -56.35
C ALA A 162 8.42 -30.64 -56.56
N GLU A 163 9.04 -31.57 -57.29
CA GLU A 163 10.39 -31.40 -57.83
C GLU A 163 10.39 -30.17 -58.75
N ASN A 164 11.44 -29.35 -58.62
CA ASN A 164 11.82 -28.18 -59.41
C ASN A 164 11.58 -26.82 -58.72
N ALA A 165 12.54 -26.41 -57.89
CA ALA A 165 12.86 -25.01 -57.69
C ALA A 165 14.38 -24.91 -57.44
N ASP A 166 15.02 -24.02 -58.18
CA ASP A 166 16.44 -23.66 -58.07
C ASP A 166 16.85 -23.40 -56.60
N GLU A 167 18.13 -23.62 -56.29
CA GLU A 167 18.79 -23.17 -55.05
C GLU A 167 18.70 -21.65 -54.94
N ASN A 168 17.53 -21.13 -54.56
CA ASN A 168 17.31 -19.73 -54.28
C ASN A 168 17.89 -19.42 -52.90
N ASP A 169 19.04 -18.75 -52.97
CA ASP A 169 19.69 -17.92 -51.98
C ASP A 169 19.00 -17.81 -50.61
N ILE A 170 19.55 -18.48 -49.59
CA ILE A 170 19.22 -18.30 -48.16
C ILE A 170 19.20 -16.81 -47.78
N TYR A 171 19.97 -15.99 -48.50
CA TYR A 171 19.96 -14.54 -48.33
C TYR A 171 18.57 -13.93 -48.62
N ASN A 172 17.85 -14.38 -49.64
CA ASN A 172 16.49 -13.89 -49.89
C ASN A 172 15.50 -14.43 -48.85
N ASP A 173 15.58 -15.69 -48.45
CA ASP A 173 14.69 -16.22 -47.40
C ASP A 173 14.86 -15.52 -46.03
N ILE A 174 16.05 -14.99 -45.73
CA ILE A 174 16.34 -14.25 -44.50
C ILE A 174 16.11 -12.73 -44.66
N PHE A 175 16.40 -12.16 -45.84
CA PHE A 175 16.48 -10.72 -46.06
C PHE A 175 15.48 -10.14 -47.08
N THR A 176 14.73 -10.96 -47.84
CA THR A 176 13.56 -10.49 -48.58
C THR A 176 12.32 -10.61 -47.70
N GLN A 177 12.05 -9.55 -46.93
CA GLN A 177 10.71 -9.31 -46.45
C GLN A 177 9.90 -8.78 -47.64
N GLU A 178 9.02 -9.61 -48.21
CA GLU A 178 7.78 -9.04 -48.73
C GLU A 178 7.16 -8.25 -47.58
N ASN A 179 6.81 -6.99 -47.84
CA ASN A 179 6.11 -6.14 -46.89
C ASN A 179 4.70 -6.71 -46.64
N GLU A 180 4.60 -7.87 -45.99
CA GLU A 180 3.48 -8.12 -45.10
C GLU A 180 3.66 -7.09 -43.99
N GLU A 181 2.91 -5.98 -44.08
CA GLU A 181 2.72 -5.03 -43.00
C GLU A 181 2.31 -5.84 -41.77
N ALA A 182 3.31 -6.23 -40.98
CA ALA A 182 3.10 -6.89 -39.71
C ALA A 182 2.25 -5.91 -38.93
N VAL A 183 0.97 -6.25 -38.76
CA VAL A 183 -0.03 -5.45 -38.07
C VAL A 183 0.49 -5.19 -36.66
N GLN A 184 1.30 -4.13 -36.50
CA GLN A 184 1.79 -3.65 -35.23
C GLN A 184 0.59 -2.98 -34.58
N ILE A 185 -0.22 -3.78 -33.89
CA ILE A 185 -1.14 -3.27 -32.89
C ILE A 185 -0.31 -2.32 -32.01
N SER A 186 -0.62 -1.02 -32.03
CA SER A 186 0.14 0.00 -31.32
C SER A 186 0.10 -0.29 -29.82
N LEU A 187 1.06 -1.07 -29.33
CA LEU A 187 1.08 -1.52 -27.94
C LEU A 187 1.38 -0.31 -27.06
N VAL A 188 0.43 0.07 -26.20
CA VAL A 188 0.64 1.15 -25.23
C VAL A 188 1.75 0.76 -24.27
N HIS A 189 2.75 1.63 -24.11
CA HIS A 189 3.86 1.37 -23.21
C HIS A 189 3.37 1.28 -21.74
N PRO A 190 3.72 0.25 -20.94
CA PRO A 190 3.20 0.08 -19.57
C PRO A 190 3.43 1.28 -18.64
N MET A 191 4.59 1.93 -18.76
CA MET A 191 4.88 3.15 -17.99
C MET A 191 4.00 4.34 -18.38
N ASP A 192 3.50 4.38 -19.63
CA ASP A 192 2.55 5.42 -20.03
C ASP A 192 1.17 5.17 -19.42
N VAL A 193 0.75 3.91 -19.24
CA VAL A 193 -0.47 3.57 -18.47
C VAL A 193 -0.35 4.07 -17.03
N GLN A 194 0.79 3.80 -16.36
CA GLN A 194 1.06 4.28 -15.01
C GLN A 194 0.99 5.81 -14.93
N MET A 195 1.68 6.51 -15.84
CA MET A 195 1.75 7.97 -15.78
C MET A 195 0.44 8.64 -16.20
N ALA A 196 -0.27 8.11 -17.20
CA ALA A 196 -1.59 8.61 -17.59
C ALA A 196 -2.56 8.54 -16.41
N LEU A 197 -2.58 7.40 -15.72
CA LEU A 197 -3.37 7.22 -14.52
C LEU A 197 -2.93 8.15 -13.39
N PHE A 198 -1.62 8.33 -13.15
CA PHE A 198 -1.11 9.27 -12.16
C PHE A 198 -1.64 10.69 -12.42
N HIS A 199 -1.56 11.17 -13.67
CA HIS A 199 -2.07 12.49 -14.06
C HIS A 199 -3.59 12.62 -13.90
N CYS A 200 -4.34 11.55 -14.15
CA CYS A 200 -5.80 11.51 -14.03
C CYS A 200 -6.30 11.21 -12.62
N SER A 201 -5.43 10.94 -11.64
CA SER A 201 -5.82 10.63 -10.27
C SER A 201 -5.84 11.87 -9.36
N ASP A 202 -6.73 11.86 -8.37
CA ASP A 202 -6.72 12.84 -7.27
C ASP A 202 -5.52 12.63 -6.31
N HIS A 203 -5.34 13.55 -5.36
CA HIS A 203 -4.22 13.49 -4.42
C HIS A 203 -4.20 12.22 -3.55
N PHE A 204 -5.37 11.66 -3.22
CA PHE A 204 -5.47 10.49 -2.36
C PHE A 204 -5.19 9.18 -3.10
N LEU A 205 -5.68 9.05 -4.33
CA LEU A 205 -5.39 7.93 -5.21
C LEU A 205 -3.92 7.95 -5.65
N ARG A 206 -3.35 9.12 -5.97
CA ARG A 206 -1.90 9.26 -6.22
C ARG A 206 -1.07 8.76 -5.03
N GLN A 207 -1.43 9.16 -3.80
CA GLN A 207 -0.74 8.71 -2.60
C GLN A 207 -0.86 7.18 -2.40
N LEU A 208 -2.03 6.59 -2.65
CA LEU A 208 -2.23 5.14 -2.59
C LEU A 208 -1.39 4.41 -3.65
N MET A 209 -1.41 4.89 -4.89
CA MET A 209 -0.63 4.31 -5.99
C MET A 209 0.86 4.31 -5.67
N VAL A 210 1.42 5.46 -5.27
CA VAL A 210 2.84 5.59 -4.92
C VAL A 210 3.22 4.72 -3.72
N THR A 211 2.33 4.62 -2.72
CA THR A 211 2.53 3.71 -1.58
C THR A 211 2.60 2.25 -2.04
N LYS A 212 1.71 1.81 -2.93
CA LYS A 212 1.70 0.45 -3.47
C LYS A 212 2.88 0.17 -4.40
N LEU A 213 3.30 1.14 -5.22
CA LEU A 213 4.51 1.05 -6.04
C LEU A 213 5.75 0.80 -5.15
N SER A 214 5.87 1.57 -4.07
CA SER A 214 6.97 1.43 -3.10
C SER A 214 6.94 0.10 -2.34
N GLN A 215 5.76 -0.45 -2.04
CA GLN A 215 5.60 -1.79 -1.46
C GLN A 215 6.03 -2.90 -2.43
N CYS A 216 5.81 -2.70 -3.74
CA CYS A 216 6.27 -3.60 -4.80
C CYS A 216 7.78 -3.47 -5.11
N GLN A 217 8.53 -2.62 -4.38
CA GLN A 217 9.94 -2.30 -4.62
C GLN A 217 10.23 -1.64 -5.98
N TYR A 218 9.21 -1.00 -6.56
CA TYR A 218 9.39 -0.16 -7.74
C TYR A 218 9.94 1.23 -7.38
N ALA A 219 10.60 1.84 -8.35
CA ALA A 219 10.88 3.26 -8.32
C ALA A 219 9.58 4.07 -8.42
N VAL A 220 9.55 5.20 -7.72
CA VAL A 220 8.38 6.08 -7.61
C VAL A 220 8.66 7.46 -8.23
N PRO A 221 7.65 8.17 -8.77
CA PRO A 221 7.86 9.46 -9.43
C PRO A 221 8.28 10.56 -8.44
N LEU A 222 9.43 11.19 -8.69
CA LEU A 222 10.01 12.29 -7.92
C LEU A 222 9.75 13.65 -8.57
N LEU A 223 10.01 13.80 -9.87
CA LEU A 223 9.70 15.02 -10.62
C LEU A 223 8.88 14.62 -11.83
N VAL A 224 7.69 15.20 -11.97
CA VAL A 224 6.71 14.80 -12.97
C VAL A 224 6.36 16.00 -13.84
N PRO A 225 6.86 16.08 -15.09
CA PRO A 225 6.44 17.12 -16.00
C PRO A 225 4.98 16.93 -16.43
N ASN A 226 4.22 18.00 -16.46
CA ASN A 226 2.87 17.98 -17.02
C ASN A 226 2.94 17.65 -18.52
N PRO A 227 2.13 16.69 -19.01
CA PRO A 227 2.19 16.24 -20.40
C PRO A 227 1.90 17.33 -21.42
N PHE A 228 1.16 18.37 -21.04
CA PHE A 228 0.68 19.45 -21.90
C PHE A 228 1.34 20.80 -21.57
N THR A 229 1.47 21.17 -20.30
CA THR A 229 2.03 22.48 -19.89
C THR A 229 3.53 22.46 -19.64
N ARG A 230 4.13 21.28 -19.48
CA ARG A 230 5.55 21.07 -19.10
C ARG A 230 5.96 21.60 -17.73
N GLU A 231 5.03 22.16 -16.96
CA GLU A 231 5.27 22.52 -15.57
C GLU A 231 5.67 21.28 -14.79
N ILE A 232 6.70 21.40 -13.95
CA ILE A 232 7.23 20.28 -13.19
C ILE A 232 6.50 20.23 -11.85
N GLU A 233 5.84 19.10 -11.59
CA GLU A 233 5.22 18.80 -10.29
C GLU A 233 6.20 17.98 -9.43
N PHE A 234 6.31 18.31 -8.15
CA PHE A 234 6.95 17.49 -7.12
C PHE A 234 5.86 16.93 -6.19
N PRO A 235 5.51 15.63 -6.31
CA PRO A 235 4.40 15.04 -5.58
C PRO A 235 4.80 14.62 -4.15
N LEU A 236 5.26 15.56 -3.31
CA LEU A 236 5.77 15.31 -1.95
C LEU A 236 4.74 14.62 -1.05
N TRP A 237 3.46 14.99 -1.16
CA TRP A 237 2.36 14.40 -0.40
C TRP A 237 2.30 12.87 -0.54
N THR A 238 2.63 12.36 -1.74
CA THR A 238 2.59 10.92 -2.02
C THR A 238 3.65 10.12 -1.27
N PHE A 239 4.75 10.76 -0.85
CA PHE A 239 5.83 10.11 -0.09
C PHE A 239 5.55 10.03 1.42
N ARG A 240 4.59 10.80 1.94
CA ARG A 240 4.34 10.92 3.39
C ARG A 240 3.91 9.61 4.05
N GLN A 241 3.27 8.71 3.32
CA GLN A 241 2.85 7.39 3.83
C GLN A 241 3.92 6.30 3.67
N ILE A 242 5.00 6.56 2.94
CA ILE A 242 6.06 5.56 2.72
C ILE A 242 6.96 5.49 3.94
N LYS A 243 6.82 4.42 4.71
CA LYS A 243 7.75 4.03 5.78
C LYS A 243 8.72 2.98 5.26
N LYS A 244 10.01 3.14 5.56
CA LYS A 244 11.05 2.15 5.25
C LYS A 244 11.82 1.82 6.52
N SER A 245 12.28 0.58 6.61
CA SER A 245 13.15 0.09 7.67
C SER A 245 14.43 -0.49 7.10
N TRP A 246 15.56 -0.22 7.75
CA TRP A 246 16.88 -0.68 7.34
C TRP A 246 17.82 -0.74 8.55
N LYS A 247 18.99 -1.36 8.38
CA LYS A 247 20.02 -1.41 9.41
C LYS A 247 21.31 -0.74 8.94
N THR A 248 21.78 0.24 9.68
CA THR A 248 23.05 0.92 9.42
C THR A 248 24.18 0.19 10.15
N THR A 249 25.33 0.03 9.49
CA THR A 249 26.55 -0.49 10.10
C THR A 249 27.61 0.60 10.21
N ASP A 250 28.09 0.86 11.43
CA ASP A 250 29.21 1.79 11.66
C ASP A 250 30.47 1.00 12.04
N LYS A 251 31.55 1.23 11.28
CA LYS A 251 32.88 0.66 11.54
C LYS A 251 33.79 1.62 12.32
N THR A 252 33.35 2.85 12.55
CA THR A 252 34.13 3.87 13.27
C THR A 252 33.69 3.97 14.73
N SER A 253 34.63 3.73 15.64
CA SER A 253 34.41 3.52 17.07
C SER A 253 34.01 4.76 17.90
N ASN A 254 33.60 5.88 17.30
CA ASN A 254 33.65 7.18 18.01
C ASN A 254 32.35 8.01 18.11
N VAL A 255 31.15 7.47 17.86
CA VAL A 255 29.90 8.21 18.19
C VAL A 255 28.94 7.37 19.04
N ILE A 256 28.87 7.71 20.33
CA ILE A 256 27.82 7.26 21.26
C ILE A 256 26.56 8.11 20.96
N SER A 257 25.83 7.76 19.90
CA SER A 257 24.42 8.14 19.81
C SER A 257 23.57 7.09 20.54
N LYS A 258 22.67 7.56 21.40
CA LYS A 258 21.74 6.76 22.25
C LYS A 258 20.57 6.15 21.46
N GLU A 259 20.80 5.73 20.21
CA GLU A 259 19.77 5.14 19.35
C GLU A 259 19.92 3.61 19.25
N LYS A 260 18.84 2.92 18.85
CA LYS A 260 18.63 1.46 18.83
C LYS A 260 19.86 0.68 18.35
N THR A 261 20.75 0.34 19.28
CA THR A 261 22.03 -0.31 18.99
C THR A 261 21.98 -1.75 19.45
N THR A 262 22.24 -2.68 18.55
CA THR A 262 22.65 -4.05 18.91
C THR A 262 24.14 -4.18 18.62
N VAL A 263 24.92 -4.55 19.64
CA VAL A 263 26.34 -4.92 19.47
C VAL A 263 26.37 -6.42 19.16
N THR A 264 26.83 -6.78 17.97
CA THR A 264 27.14 -8.17 17.63
C THR A 264 28.66 -8.35 17.62
N THR A 265 29.13 -9.41 18.26
CA THR A 265 30.52 -9.85 18.19
C THR A 265 30.61 -10.91 17.10
N ASP A 266 31.12 -10.52 15.95
CA ASP A 266 31.52 -11.46 14.91
C ASP A 266 33.06 -11.60 14.99
N ASP A 267 33.63 -12.71 14.52
CA ASP A 267 35.05 -13.10 14.67
C ASP A 267 36.09 -12.07 14.11
N GLU A 268 35.64 -10.98 13.48
CA GLU A 268 36.48 -9.92 12.87
C GLU A 268 36.41 -8.55 13.58
N GLY A 269 35.70 -8.42 14.72
CA GLY A 269 35.68 -7.20 15.55
C GLY A 269 34.28 -6.69 15.93
N LEU A 270 34.21 -5.67 16.80
CA LEU A 270 32.94 -5.06 17.23
C LEU A 270 32.29 -4.30 16.07
N THR A 271 31.15 -4.78 15.56
CA THR A 271 30.32 -4.03 14.60
C THR A 271 29.06 -3.53 15.29
N LYS A 272 28.83 -2.21 15.25
CA LYS A 272 27.63 -1.58 15.81
C LYS A 272 26.53 -1.58 14.74
N ILE A 273 25.43 -2.28 15.00
CA ILE A 273 24.26 -2.30 14.11
C ILE A 273 23.17 -1.41 14.68
N MET A 274 22.73 -0.43 13.90
CA MET A 274 21.64 0.48 14.26
C MET A 274 20.38 0.19 13.44
N TYR A 275 19.25 -0.04 14.10
CA TYR A 275 17.96 -0.26 13.41
C TYR A 275 17.24 1.07 13.18
N ASN A 276 16.93 1.37 11.92
CA ASN A 276 16.19 2.54 11.50
C ASN A 276 14.82 2.15 10.97
N GLU A 277 13.80 2.90 11.37
CA GLU A 277 12.44 2.83 10.81
C GLU A 277 11.86 4.24 10.83
N LYS A 278 11.75 4.85 9.64
CA LYS A 278 11.38 6.25 9.47
C LYS A 278 10.52 6.43 8.22
N ALA A 279 9.72 7.51 8.20
CA ALA A 279 9.10 7.97 6.97
C ALA A 279 10.19 8.41 6.00
N ILE A 280 10.13 7.96 4.75
CA ILE A 280 11.21 8.22 3.79
C ILE A 280 11.32 9.72 3.44
N ALA A 281 10.21 10.45 3.52
CA ALA A 281 10.16 11.90 3.30
C ALA A 281 11.09 12.69 4.24
N THR A 282 11.32 12.19 5.46
CA THR A 282 12.13 12.86 6.49
C THR A 282 13.53 12.27 6.64
N ALA A 283 13.82 11.17 5.93
CA ALA A 283 15.10 10.47 6.01
C ALA A 283 16.22 11.28 5.35
N ASP A 284 17.34 11.40 6.05
CA ASP A 284 18.61 11.88 5.51
C ASP A 284 19.31 10.73 4.79
N THR A 285 19.51 10.84 3.48
CA THR A 285 20.19 9.80 2.68
C THR A 285 21.14 10.43 1.67
N PRO A 286 22.31 9.85 1.38
CA PRO A 286 23.06 10.22 0.18
C PRO A 286 22.25 9.90 -1.07
N MET A 287 22.33 10.78 -2.07
CA MET A 287 21.60 10.63 -3.34
C MET A 287 22.55 10.44 -4.52
N VAL A 288 22.33 9.40 -5.32
CA VAL A 288 23.04 9.15 -6.58
C VAL A 288 22.10 9.45 -7.75
N ALA A 289 22.45 10.43 -8.59
CA ALA A 289 21.64 10.82 -9.73
C ALA A 289 22.22 10.27 -11.05
N PHE A 290 21.37 9.67 -11.87
CA PHE A 290 21.74 9.04 -13.14
C PHE A 290 21.19 9.79 -14.36
N PHE A 291 22.10 10.22 -15.23
CA PHE A 291 21.82 10.95 -16.46
C PHE A 291 22.23 10.14 -17.69
N ARG A 292 21.56 10.39 -18.80
CA ARG A 292 21.94 9.90 -20.13
C ARG A 292 22.07 11.10 -21.04
N LEU A 293 23.19 11.23 -21.74
CA LEU A 293 23.38 12.24 -22.79
C LEU A 293 23.39 11.53 -24.14
N GLY A 294 22.38 11.77 -24.98
CA GLY A 294 22.24 11.11 -26.28
C GLY A 294 21.85 9.64 -26.21
N ASP A 295 21.93 8.98 -27.36
CA ASP A 295 21.61 7.56 -27.49
C ASP A 295 22.80 6.70 -27.14
N VAL A 296 22.56 5.73 -26.26
CA VAL A 296 23.56 4.78 -25.79
C VAL A 296 23.03 3.36 -25.94
N SER A 297 23.92 2.47 -26.38
CA SER A 297 23.64 1.05 -26.56
C SER A 297 23.26 0.37 -25.23
N SER A 298 23.84 0.81 -24.12
CA SER A 298 23.60 0.26 -22.78
C SER A 298 22.33 0.78 -22.11
N SER A 299 21.60 -0.09 -21.41
CA SER A 299 20.40 0.27 -20.65
C SER A 299 20.76 0.89 -19.29
N LYS A 300 20.49 2.20 -19.13
CA LYS A 300 20.72 2.92 -17.88
C LYS A 300 19.96 2.33 -16.69
N SER A 301 18.64 2.16 -16.82
CA SER A 301 17.78 1.63 -15.75
C SER A 301 18.23 0.24 -15.30
N GLN A 302 18.60 -0.64 -16.24
CA GLN A 302 19.09 -1.99 -15.92
C GLN A 302 20.40 -1.97 -15.10
N LEU A 303 21.32 -1.05 -15.42
CA LEU A 303 22.55 -0.93 -14.65
C LEU A 303 22.27 -0.42 -13.23
N ILE A 304 21.34 0.52 -13.07
CA ILE A 304 20.90 0.99 -11.75
C ILE A 304 20.32 -0.16 -10.94
N ASP A 305 19.43 -0.97 -11.53
CA ASP A 305 18.84 -2.14 -10.88
C ASP A 305 19.92 -3.14 -10.45
N SER A 306 20.95 -3.36 -11.25
CA SER A 306 22.06 -4.25 -10.89
C SER A 306 22.80 -3.82 -9.60
N VAL A 307 22.80 -2.52 -9.29
CA VAL A 307 23.40 -1.93 -8.08
C VAL A 307 22.43 -2.02 -6.88
N ILE A 308 21.12 -1.83 -7.12
CA ILE A 308 20.10 -1.80 -6.07
C ILE A 308 19.62 -3.21 -5.70
N ASN A 309 19.10 -3.95 -6.68
CA ASN A 309 18.57 -5.29 -6.50
C ASN A 309 18.67 -6.10 -7.78
N LYS A 310 19.55 -7.10 -7.80
CA LYS A 310 19.78 -7.97 -8.97
C LYS A 310 18.61 -8.91 -9.31
N LYS A 311 17.68 -9.11 -8.37
CA LYS A 311 16.58 -10.08 -8.50
C LYS A 311 15.27 -9.43 -8.92
N HIS A 312 15.19 -8.10 -8.95
CA HIS A 312 13.95 -7.37 -9.19
C HIS A 312 14.24 -6.08 -9.94
N SER A 313 13.50 -5.83 -11.03
CA SER A 313 13.60 -4.60 -11.82
C SER A 313 12.88 -3.45 -11.11
N THR A 314 13.59 -2.76 -10.23
CA THR A 314 13.07 -1.57 -9.51
C THR A 314 12.74 -0.45 -10.48
N PHE A 315 13.63 -0.15 -11.43
CA PHE A 315 13.39 0.79 -12.53
C PHE A 315 12.96 0.03 -13.79
N PHE A 316 11.90 0.48 -14.45
CA PHE A 316 11.49 -0.15 -15.71
C PHE A 316 12.56 0.07 -16.80
N HIS A 317 12.99 -1.02 -17.45
CA HIS A 317 14.07 -1.00 -18.45
C HIS A 317 13.67 -1.68 -19.76
N ARG A 318 14.46 -1.48 -20.81
CA ARG A 318 14.17 -1.95 -22.19
C ARG A 318 14.03 -3.46 -22.39
N HIS A 319 14.40 -4.25 -21.38
CA HIS A 319 14.30 -5.72 -21.40
C HIS A 319 13.17 -6.23 -20.52
N CYS A 320 12.39 -5.34 -19.90
CA CYS A 320 11.16 -5.70 -19.21
C CYS A 320 10.09 -6.06 -20.25
N THR A 321 9.22 -7.01 -19.90
CA THR A 321 8.09 -7.44 -20.73
C THR A 321 7.16 -6.27 -21.05
N GLY A 322 6.76 -6.13 -22.32
CA GLY A 322 5.92 -5.02 -22.79
C GLY A 322 6.65 -3.70 -23.02
N SER A 323 7.98 -3.65 -22.83
CA SER A 323 8.77 -2.48 -23.22
C SER A 323 8.77 -2.31 -24.74
N ASN A 324 8.67 -1.06 -25.19
CA ASN A 324 8.83 -0.68 -26.59
C ASN A 324 9.44 0.73 -26.69
N THR A 325 9.76 1.17 -27.90
CA THR A 325 10.32 2.50 -28.17
C THR A 325 9.28 3.63 -28.08
N ASN A 326 7.98 3.31 -28.16
CA ASN A 326 6.87 4.25 -28.26
C ASN A 326 6.38 4.79 -26.91
N ARG A 327 7.30 5.36 -26.12
CA ARG A 327 7.00 5.96 -24.80
C ARG A 327 6.69 7.45 -24.91
N LEU A 328 5.59 7.90 -24.32
CA LEU A 328 5.05 9.26 -24.49
C LEU A 328 5.07 10.14 -23.23
N LEU A 329 4.95 9.55 -22.04
CA LEU A 329 4.72 10.31 -20.80
C LEU A 329 5.91 10.30 -19.84
N MET A 330 6.92 9.48 -20.08
CA MET A 330 8.07 9.34 -19.18
C MET A 330 9.23 10.30 -19.48
N ASP A 331 9.27 10.96 -20.65
CA ASP A 331 10.37 11.89 -20.95
C ASP A 331 10.35 13.09 -20.00
N GLY A 332 11.47 13.31 -19.31
CA GLY A 332 11.60 14.34 -18.28
C GLY A 332 11.08 13.92 -16.89
N VAL A 333 10.45 12.74 -16.75
CA VAL A 333 10.11 12.17 -15.44
C VAL A 333 11.39 11.75 -14.72
N VAL A 334 11.51 12.10 -13.44
CA VAL A 334 12.54 11.55 -12.56
C VAL A 334 11.89 10.52 -11.66
N GLU A 335 12.38 9.28 -11.68
CA GLU A 335 12.00 8.26 -10.70
C GLU A 335 13.06 8.16 -9.59
N ILE A 336 12.66 7.83 -8.36
CA ILE A 336 13.53 7.60 -7.21
C ILE A 336 13.26 6.23 -6.57
N ALA A 337 14.31 5.55 -6.12
CA ALA A 337 14.26 4.34 -5.31
C ALA A 337 15.36 4.35 -4.25
N TRP A 338 15.29 3.43 -3.28
CA TRP A 338 16.27 3.36 -2.19
C TRP A 338 16.88 1.96 -2.07
N TYR A 339 18.20 1.91 -1.88
CA TYR A 339 18.86 0.72 -1.35
C TYR A 339 18.78 0.73 0.18
N LEU A 340 18.25 -0.35 0.75
CA LEU A 340 18.04 -0.49 2.19
C LEU A 340 18.93 -1.65 2.71
N PRO A 341 19.99 -1.37 3.48
CA PRO A 341 20.85 -2.42 4.03
C PRO A 341 20.13 -3.28 5.08
N SER A 342 20.49 -4.56 5.10
CA SER A 342 19.96 -5.57 6.03
C SER A 342 20.78 -5.69 7.33
N GLY A 343 21.94 -5.06 7.38
CA GLY A 343 22.92 -5.13 8.47
C GLY A 343 23.87 -6.33 8.34
N LYS A 344 23.99 -6.92 7.14
CA LYS A 344 24.84 -8.10 6.88
C LYS A 344 26.13 -7.68 6.18
N SER A 345 27.18 -8.49 6.32
CA SER A 345 28.48 -8.26 5.65
C SER A 345 28.38 -8.20 4.11
N MET A 346 27.37 -8.84 3.53
CA MET A 346 27.11 -8.86 2.09
C MET A 346 26.37 -7.63 1.56
N ASP A 347 25.98 -6.68 2.42
CA ASP A 347 25.30 -5.46 1.97
C ASP A 347 26.22 -4.59 1.08
N HIS A 348 25.64 -4.01 0.03
CA HIS A 348 26.37 -3.14 -0.90
C HIS A 348 26.77 -1.80 -0.28
N PHE A 349 25.99 -1.28 0.66
CA PHE A 349 26.19 0.01 1.31
C PHE A 349 25.96 -0.13 2.81
N THR A 350 26.64 0.70 3.61
CA THR A 350 26.57 0.68 5.08
C THR A 350 25.34 1.39 5.63
N ASP A 351 24.71 2.25 4.83
CA ASP A 351 23.49 2.98 5.17
C ASP A 351 22.54 3.05 3.96
N CYS A 352 21.33 3.58 4.17
CA CYS A 352 20.35 3.82 3.12
C CYS A 352 20.89 4.78 2.05
N VAL A 353 20.71 4.44 0.77
CA VAL A 353 21.15 5.28 -0.36
C VAL A 353 20.00 5.49 -1.33
N ALA A 354 19.72 6.74 -1.70
CA ALA A 354 18.73 7.10 -2.70
C ALA A 354 19.33 7.08 -4.11
N PHE A 355 18.60 6.53 -5.07
CA PHE A 355 18.97 6.45 -6.48
C PHE A 355 17.90 7.15 -7.32
N CYS A 356 18.30 8.15 -8.09
CA CYS A 356 17.42 8.91 -8.98
C CYS A 356 17.74 8.64 -10.45
N ASN A 357 16.71 8.39 -11.25
CA ASN A 357 16.82 8.12 -12.68
C ASN A 357 16.05 9.17 -13.49
N LEU A 358 16.76 10.04 -14.23
CA LEU A 358 16.12 11.00 -15.13
C LEU A 358 15.78 10.36 -16.49
N HIS A 359 14.52 10.16 -16.80
CA HIS A 359 14.11 9.59 -18.09
C HIS A 359 14.22 10.60 -19.23
N GLY A 360 14.69 10.15 -20.40
CA GLY A 360 14.91 10.98 -21.59
C GLY A 360 16.39 11.26 -21.86
N ASP A 361 16.66 12.26 -22.70
CA ASP A 361 18.01 12.77 -22.97
C ASP A 361 18.27 14.03 -22.14
N ALA A 362 19.21 13.97 -21.18
CA ALA A 362 19.63 15.13 -20.39
C ALA A 362 20.30 16.23 -21.25
N GLY A 363 20.69 15.89 -22.49
CA GLY A 363 21.15 16.80 -23.53
C GLY A 363 20.05 17.73 -24.05
N ALA A 364 18.78 17.35 -23.94
CA ALA A 364 17.64 18.15 -24.43
C ALA A 364 17.44 19.42 -23.58
N GLN A 365 17.18 20.56 -24.25
CA GLN A 365 17.00 21.85 -23.56
C GLN A 365 15.84 21.82 -22.56
N GLN A 366 14.74 21.15 -22.91
CA GLN A 366 13.54 21.02 -22.07
C GLN A 366 13.75 20.26 -20.75
N LEU A 367 14.86 19.51 -20.60
CA LEU A 367 15.21 18.77 -19.38
C LEU A 367 16.22 19.52 -18.49
N GLU A 368 16.63 20.74 -18.86
CA GLU A 368 17.69 21.47 -18.15
C GLU A 368 17.36 21.69 -16.68
N LYS A 369 16.08 21.93 -16.34
CA LYS A 369 15.68 22.18 -14.97
C LYS A 369 15.82 20.94 -14.08
N GLN A 370 15.37 19.78 -14.55
CA GLN A 370 15.54 18.51 -13.83
C GLN A 370 17.03 18.17 -13.65
N VAL A 371 17.85 18.44 -14.68
CA VAL A 371 19.31 18.23 -14.59
C VAL A 371 19.94 19.15 -13.54
N GLU A 372 19.57 20.42 -13.51
CA GLU A 372 20.04 21.39 -12.50
C GLU A 372 19.72 20.91 -11.08
N ILE A 373 18.45 20.63 -10.79
CA ILE A 373 17.98 20.18 -9.47
C ILE A 373 18.74 18.93 -9.02
N LEU A 374 18.78 17.90 -9.87
CA LEU A 374 19.43 16.63 -9.52
C LEU A 374 20.93 16.76 -9.31
N SER A 375 21.60 17.63 -10.09
CA SER A 375 23.05 17.80 -10.02
C SER A 375 23.49 18.57 -8.78
N GLU A 376 22.66 19.50 -8.30
CA GLU A 376 22.89 20.25 -7.07
C GLU A 376 22.65 19.39 -5.82
N MET A 377 21.55 18.65 -5.82
CA MET A 377 21.10 17.85 -4.68
C MET A 377 21.90 16.55 -4.49
N SER A 378 22.49 16.01 -5.55
CA SER A 378 23.16 14.71 -5.48
C SER A 378 24.46 14.75 -4.67
N SER A 379 24.74 13.62 -4.04
CA SER A 379 26.04 13.29 -3.46
C SER A 379 26.98 12.75 -4.54
N VAL A 380 26.46 12.03 -5.54
CA VAL A 380 27.22 11.53 -6.70
C VAL A 380 26.39 11.66 -7.98
N ASN A 381 27.00 12.19 -9.04
CA ASN A 381 26.40 12.23 -10.38
C ASN A 381 26.98 11.12 -11.26
N VAL A 382 26.13 10.32 -11.89
CA VAL A 382 26.54 9.26 -12.83
C VAL A 382 25.99 9.60 -14.21
N VAL A 383 26.86 9.71 -15.21
CA VAL A 383 26.48 10.18 -16.56
C VAL A 383 26.85 9.11 -17.58
N PHE A 384 25.84 8.61 -18.30
CA PHE A 384 26.02 7.76 -19.47
C PHE A 384 26.34 8.61 -20.69
N LEU A 385 27.42 8.26 -21.38
CA LEU A 385 27.94 8.96 -22.54
C LEU A 385 28.10 8.00 -23.73
N PRO A 386 27.69 8.41 -24.94
CA PRO A 386 28.13 7.80 -26.17
C PRO A 386 29.56 8.27 -26.49
N ASN A 387 30.08 7.84 -27.64
CA ASN A 387 31.33 8.40 -28.15
C ASN A 387 31.09 9.85 -28.62
N LEU A 388 31.38 10.83 -27.77
CA LEU A 388 31.10 12.25 -28.02
C LEU A 388 32.31 12.93 -28.66
N ASN A 389 32.08 13.64 -29.77
CA ASN A 389 33.07 14.51 -30.40
C ASN A 389 33.22 15.83 -29.63
N LYS A 390 34.40 16.45 -29.70
CA LYS A 390 34.69 17.74 -29.01
C LYS A 390 33.74 18.88 -29.37
N ASN A 391 33.17 18.86 -30.58
CA ASN A 391 32.28 19.90 -31.10
C ASN A 391 30.79 19.66 -30.78
N ASP A 392 30.46 18.60 -30.05
CA ASP A 392 29.08 18.25 -29.74
C ASP A 392 28.45 19.26 -28.77
N LYS A 393 27.24 19.76 -29.09
CA LYS A 393 26.49 20.71 -28.24
C LYS A 393 26.27 20.17 -26.82
N ARG A 394 26.19 18.84 -26.65
CA ARG A 394 26.05 18.16 -25.35
C ARG A 394 27.30 18.30 -24.46
N MET A 395 28.47 18.60 -25.04
CA MET A 395 29.71 18.81 -24.28
C MET A 395 29.64 20.03 -23.36
N ALA A 396 28.88 21.07 -23.72
CA ALA A 396 28.69 22.23 -22.85
C ALA A 396 27.99 21.85 -21.54
N LYS A 397 26.94 21.01 -21.62
CA LYS A 397 26.23 20.48 -20.46
C LYS A 397 27.12 19.55 -19.63
N LEU A 398 27.86 18.66 -20.28
CA LEU A 398 28.83 17.81 -19.60
C LEU A 398 29.88 18.63 -18.86
N GLN A 399 30.37 19.72 -19.48
CA GLN A 399 31.35 20.61 -18.86
C GLN A 399 30.77 21.35 -17.65
N LYS A 400 29.49 21.75 -17.68
CA LYS A 400 28.76 22.32 -16.52
C LYS A 400 28.75 21.32 -15.36
N LEU A 401 28.36 20.07 -15.59
CA LEU A 401 28.36 19.00 -14.59
C LEU A 401 29.78 18.68 -14.07
N TYR A 402 30.75 18.67 -14.98
CA TYR A 402 32.14 18.40 -14.62
C TYR A 402 32.71 19.51 -13.72
N LYS A 403 32.37 20.78 -13.96
CA LYS A 403 32.83 21.92 -13.15
C LYS A 403 32.25 21.95 -11.73
N LEU A 404 31.13 21.28 -11.47
CA LEU A 404 30.59 21.16 -10.12
C LEU A 404 31.58 20.47 -9.17
N SER A 405 31.63 20.92 -7.92
CA SER A 405 32.42 20.32 -6.85
C SER A 405 31.97 18.91 -6.47
N LYS A 406 30.76 18.52 -6.89
CA LYS A 406 30.16 17.21 -6.62
C LYS A 406 30.91 16.07 -7.33
N PRO A 407 31.10 14.91 -6.69
CA PRO A 407 31.64 13.72 -7.34
C PRO A 407 30.87 13.32 -8.61
N MET A 408 31.59 12.76 -9.58
CA MET A 408 31.01 12.36 -10.87
C MET A 408 31.64 11.07 -11.41
N ILE A 409 30.83 10.19 -11.98
CA ILE A 409 31.24 8.96 -12.66
C ILE A 409 30.74 9.02 -14.11
N CYS A 410 31.66 8.97 -15.07
CA CYS A 410 31.34 8.88 -16.50
C CYS A 410 31.30 7.41 -16.93
N LEU A 411 30.17 6.97 -17.48
CA LEU A 411 29.99 5.62 -18.03
C LEU A 411 30.06 5.71 -19.56
N LEU A 412 31.10 5.12 -20.13
CA LEU A 412 31.46 5.25 -21.55
C LEU A 412 30.97 4.00 -22.31
N SER A 413 29.95 4.19 -23.15
CA SER A 413 29.23 3.06 -23.77
C SER A 413 30.06 2.30 -24.79
N GLU A 414 31.01 2.96 -25.44
CA GLU A 414 31.84 2.41 -26.52
C GLU A 414 33.28 2.05 -26.09
N GLU A 415 33.60 2.16 -24.80
CA GLU A 415 34.94 1.83 -24.27
C GLU A 415 34.87 0.59 -23.37
N SER A 416 35.95 -0.19 -23.31
CA SER A 416 36.08 -1.40 -22.46
C SER A 416 36.99 -1.21 -21.24
N SER A 417 37.41 0.03 -20.94
CA SER A 417 38.34 0.32 -19.84
C SER A 417 37.74 0.02 -18.45
N HIS A 418 38.56 -0.54 -17.56
CA HIS A 418 38.23 -0.63 -16.12
C HIS A 418 38.14 0.74 -15.45
N VAL A 419 37.61 0.77 -14.22
CA VAL A 419 37.51 1.99 -13.43
C VAL A 419 38.83 2.75 -13.34
N THR A 420 38.82 4.01 -13.77
CA THR A 420 39.98 4.90 -13.74
C THR A 420 39.58 6.22 -13.09
N GLN A 421 40.33 6.65 -12.08
CA GLN A 421 40.17 7.98 -11.51
C GLN A 421 40.90 9.01 -12.40
N MET A 422 40.15 9.98 -12.93
CA MET A 422 40.71 11.04 -13.78
C MET A 422 41.28 12.19 -12.95
N ARG A 423 40.55 12.55 -11.88
CA ARG A 423 40.94 13.52 -10.84
C ARG A 423 40.19 13.18 -9.56
N ALA A 424 40.57 13.81 -8.44
CA ALA A 424 39.90 13.61 -7.17
C ALA A 424 38.36 13.74 -7.31
N GLY A 425 37.64 12.66 -6.95
CA GLY A 425 36.18 12.60 -7.01
C GLY A 425 35.57 12.41 -8.41
N LYS A 426 36.37 12.21 -9.47
CA LYS A 426 35.89 12.08 -10.86
C LYS A 426 36.46 10.83 -11.52
N TYR A 427 35.58 9.94 -11.94
CA TYR A 427 35.93 8.60 -12.40
C TYR A 427 35.34 8.34 -13.80
N ARG A 428 35.94 7.39 -14.52
CA ARG A 428 35.37 6.82 -15.75
C ARG A 428 35.35 5.30 -15.70
N ILE A 429 34.34 4.69 -16.30
CA ILE A 429 34.18 3.23 -16.43
C ILE A 429 33.68 2.94 -17.85
N GLY A 430 34.34 2.02 -18.56
CA GLY A 430 33.91 1.52 -19.86
C GLY A 430 32.87 0.41 -19.71
N LEU A 431 31.90 0.36 -20.63
CA LEU A 431 30.79 -0.61 -20.65
C LEU A 431 30.90 -1.67 -21.76
N LYS A 432 31.62 -1.39 -22.85
CA LYS A 432 31.65 -2.21 -24.07
C LYS A 432 32.36 -3.54 -23.85
N ASP A 433 31.77 -4.63 -24.33
CA ASP A 433 32.32 -6.00 -24.29
C ASP A 433 32.68 -6.49 -22.87
N ARG A 434 31.97 -5.98 -21.85
CA ARG A 434 32.22 -6.31 -20.45
C ARG A 434 31.00 -6.95 -19.80
N ASN A 435 31.28 -7.87 -18.87
CA ASN A 435 30.23 -8.52 -18.09
C ASN A 435 29.51 -7.50 -17.19
N GLN A 436 28.18 -7.44 -17.26
CA GLN A 436 27.35 -6.54 -16.45
C GLN A 436 27.60 -6.68 -14.93
N SER A 437 27.85 -7.89 -14.44
CA SER A 437 28.14 -8.14 -13.02
C SER A 437 29.48 -7.51 -12.59
N ALA A 438 30.48 -7.50 -13.47
CA ALA A 438 31.77 -6.86 -13.20
C ALA A 438 31.63 -5.33 -13.18
N ILE A 439 30.93 -4.75 -14.17
CA ILE A 439 30.62 -3.32 -14.21
C ILE A 439 29.85 -2.89 -12.96
N SER A 440 28.81 -3.66 -12.59
CA SER A 440 27.99 -3.40 -11.40
C SER A 440 28.82 -3.38 -10.11
N LYS A 441 29.76 -4.33 -9.96
CA LYS A 441 30.67 -4.37 -8.80
C LYS A 441 31.61 -3.16 -8.77
N GLU A 442 32.21 -2.80 -9.90
CA GLU A 442 33.08 -1.62 -9.99
C GLU A 442 32.30 -0.34 -9.65
N LEU A 443 31.13 -0.15 -10.27
CA LEU A 443 30.26 1.00 -10.04
C LEU A 443 29.82 1.08 -8.57
N THR A 444 29.37 -0.03 -7.98
CA THR A 444 28.97 -0.10 -6.57
C THR A 444 30.13 0.27 -5.65
N THR A 445 31.33 -0.24 -5.93
CA THR A 445 32.53 0.05 -5.13
C THR A 445 32.93 1.52 -5.23
N THR A 446 32.90 2.11 -6.43
CA THR A 446 33.19 3.54 -6.63
C THR A 446 32.15 4.43 -5.95
N ILE A 447 30.86 4.12 -6.07
CA ILE A 447 29.79 4.86 -5.39
C ILE A 447 29.98 4.78 -3.86
N ARG A 448 30.27 3.59 -3.32
CA ARG A 448 30.53 3.40 -1.89
C ARG A 448 31.69 4.27 -1.42
N GLU A 449 32.83 4.26 -2.12
CA GLU A 449 33.99 5.09 -1.78
C GLU A 449 33.68 6.59 -1.78
N LEU A 450 32.87 7.04 -2.74
CA LEU A 450 32.48 8.45 -2.87
C LEU A 450 31.51 8.90 -1.77
N ILE A 451 30.59 8.02 -1.34
CA ILE A 451 29.58 8.32 -0.33
C ILE A 451 30.14 8.20 1.11
N SER A 452 31.15 7.36 1.34
CA SER A 452 31.78 7.21 2.67
C SER A 452 32.51 8.46 3.16
N LYS A 453 32.79 9.43 2.29
CA LYS A 453 33.38 10.72 2.66
C LYS A 453 32.27 11.65 3.19
N PRO A 454 32.54 12.56 4.14
CA PRO A 454 31.53 13.51 4.63
C PRO A 454 30.94 14.27 3.44
N SER A 455 29.71 13.94 3.09
CA SER A 455 29.01 14.39 1.90
C SER A 455 27.69 15.05 2.28
N VAL A 456 27.18 15.87 1.36
CA VAL A 456 25.86 16.50 1.53
C VAL A 456 24.80 15.39 1.58
N THR A 457 24.03 15.35 2.66
CA THR A 457 22.84 14.47 2.78
C THR A 457 21.65 15.11 2.07
N PHE A 458 20.84 14.26 1.44
CA PHE A 458 19.63 14.64 0.74
C PHE A 458 18.40 14.27 1.58
N LYS A 459 17.45 15.21 1.63
CA LYS A 459 16.07 14.99 2.09
C LYS A 459 15.12 15.31 0.95
N LEU A 460 14.05 14.54 0.82
CA LEU A 460 12.99 14.82 -0.15
C LEU A 460 12.42 16.23 0.01
N GLU A 461 12.22 16.69 1.24
CA GLU A 461 11.73 18.04 1.53
C GLU A 461 12.64 19.16 1.00
N ASN A 462 13.92 18.88 0.71
CA ASN A 462 14.80 19.89 0.13
C ASN A 462 14.49 20.19 -1.34
N VAL A 463 13.80 19.28 -2.06
CA VAL A 463 13.41 19.51 -3.47
C VAL A 463 12.49 20.72 -3.57
N ALA A 464 11.65 20.93 -2.55
CA ALA A 464 10.74 22.06 -2.40
C ALA A 464 11.41 23.45 -2.46
N LYS A 465 12.72 23.52 -2.20
CA LYS A 465 13.46 24.79 -2.13
C LYS A 465 13.83 25.34 -3.51
N HIS A 466 13.72 24.53 -4.56
CA HIS A 466 14.05 24.95 -5.92
C HIS A 466 12.88 25.71 -6.57
N SER A 467 13.20 26.79 -7.27
CA SER A 467 12.23 27.57 -8.05
C SER A 467 11.74 26.81 -9.29
N GLY A 468 10.52 27.10 -9.75
CA GLY A 468 9.96 26.53 -10.98
C GLY A 468 9.41 25.11 -10.85
N ILE A 469 9.10 24.68 -9.62
CA ILE A 469 8.45 23.40 -9.32
C ILE A 469 7.15 23.69 -8.58
N GLN A 470 6.06 23.05 -8.99
CA GLN A 470 4.79 23.05 -8.26
C GLN A 470 4.78 21.91 -7.24
N MET A 471 4.42 22.22 -6.00
CA MET A 471 4.25 21.21 -4.96
C MET A 471 2.80 20.85 -4.76
N ASP A 472 2.51 19.55 -4.68
CA ASP A 472 1.15 19.06 -4.40
C ASP A 472 0.66 19.39 -2.97
N GLU A 473 1.57 19.52 -2.00
CA GLU A 473 1.23 19.94 -0.63
C GLU A 473 0.81 21.41 -0.50
N GLU A 474 1.07 22.26 -1.50
CA GLU A 474 0.61 23.65 -1.50
C GLU A 474 -0.81 23.80 -2.06
N PHE A 475 -1.44 22.70 -2.49
CA PHE A 475 -2.88 22.66 -2.75
C PHE A 475 -3.66 23.10 -1.51
N GLU A 476 -4.67 23.93 -1.70
CA GLU A 476 -5.33 24.66 -0.60
C GLU A 476 -5.88 23.76 0.51
N ASP A 477 -6.63 22.70 0.18
CA ASP A 477 -7.19 21.78 1.19
C ASP A 477 -6.08 21.01 1.92
N CYS A 478 -5.00 20.63 1.21
CA CYS A 478 -3.87 19.93 1.80
C CYS A 478 -3.13 20.84 2.79
N LYS A 479 -2.90 22.10 2.41
CA LYS A 479 -2.26 23.12 3.24
C LYS A 479 -3.08 23.46 4.48
N ARG A 480 -4.38 23.73 4.32
CA ARG A 480 -5.30 23.95 5.45
C ARG A 480 -5.34 22.74 6.38
N GLY A 481 -5.41 21.53 5.80
CA GLY A 481 -5.37 20.28 6.54
C GLY A 481 -4.08 20.10 7.36
N ARG A 482 -2.93 20.40 6.75
CA ARG A 482 -1.60 20.36 7.38
C ARG A 482 -1.50 21.35 8.55
N GLU A 483 -1.95 22.59 8.35
CA GLU A 483 -1.94 23.63 9.38
C GLU A 483 -2.85 23.28 10.57
N ALA A 484 -4.06 22.79 10.30
CA ALA A 484 -4.99 22.34 11.33
C ALA A 484 -4.42 21.15 12.14
N ALA A 485 -3.86 20.17 11.45
CA ALA A 485 -3.22 19.01 12.08
C ALA A 485 -2.01 19.42 12.94
N LYS A 486 -1.16 20.32 12.42
CA LYS A 486 0.01 20.82 13.15
C LYS A 486 -0.41 21.59 14.41
N HIS A 487 -1.43 22.43 14.31
CA HIS A 487 -1.97 23.14 15.46
C HIS A 487 -2.46 22.18 16.56
N LEU A 488 -3.08 21.06 16.19
CA LEU A 488 -3.51 20.03 17.13
C LEU A 488 -2.32 19.28 17.75
N THR A 489 -1.32 18.91 16.96
CA THR A 489 -0.13 18.21 17.46
C THR A 489 0.69 19.10 18.40
N ASN A 490 0.78 20.41 18.16
CA ASN A 490 1.47 21.35 19.05
C ASN A 490 0.89 21.35 20.48
N LEU A 491 -0.40 21.04 20.66
CA LEU A 491 -1.02 20.91 22.00
C LEU A 491 -0.49 19.70 22.79
N LEU A 492 0.14 18.75 22.11
CA LEU A 492 0.77 17.56 22.69
C LEU A 492 2.27 17.79 22.98
N GLU A 493 2.88 18.85 22.45
CA GLU A 493 4.29 19.18 22.66
C GLU A 493 4.51 19.81 24.05
N GLY A 494 5.54 19.36 24.78
CA GLY A 494 5.93 19.92 26.08
C GLY A 494 5.48 19.17 27.35
N LYS A 495 4.92 17.96 27.24
CA LYS A 495 4.55 17.10 28.39
C LYS A 495 5.21 15.72 28.33
N ASP A 496 5.29 15.05 29.48
CA ASP A 496 5.67 13.64 29.60
C ASP A 496 4.80 12.78 28.67
N LEU A 497 5.44 12.13 27.67
CA LEU A 497 4.78 11.30 26.65
C LEU A 497 3.78 10.33 27.26
N SER A 498 4.12 9.73 28.40
CA SER A 498 3.30 8.73 29.09
C SER A 498 2.01 9.28 29.71
N ARG A 499 1.91 10.61 29.89
CA ARG A 499 0.75 11.28 30.51
C ARG A 499 -0.20 11.94 29.51
N ASN A 500 0.15 11.97 28.23
CA ASN A 500 -0.68 12.67 27.23
C ASN A 500 -2.06 12.07 27.08
N LYS A 501 -2.19 10.74 27.05
CA LYS A 501 -3.50 10.09 27.01
C LYS A 501 -4.34 10.42 28.24
N GLU A 502 -3.77 10.33 29.45
CA GLU A 502 -4.50 10.67 30.67
C GLU A 502 -4.94 12.15 30.71
N THR A 503 -4.14 13.05 30.12
CA THR A 503 -4.41 14.50 30.13
C THR A 503 -5.42 14.91 29.07
N HIS A 504 -5.25 14.44 27.84
CA HIS A 504 -6.01 14.89 26.67
C HIS A 504 -7.19 13.97 26.33
N LEU A 505 -7.14 12.69 26.73
CA LEU A 505 -8.14 11.65 26.45
C LEU A 505 -8.62 10.94 27.73
N PRO A 506 -9.20 11.67 28.71
CA PRO A 506 -9.52 11.13 30.03
C PRO A 506 -10.67 10.10 30.05
N CYS A 507 -11.61 10.14 29.10
CA CYS A 507 -12.84 9.35 29.14
C CYS A 507 -12.56 7.86 28.88
N GLN A 508 -11.61 7.53 28.00
CA GLN A 508 -11.19 6.16 27.72
C GLN A 508 -10.20 5.56 28.74
N GLY A 509 -9.81 6.34 29.75
CA GLY A 509 -8.80 5.95 30.73
C GLY A 509 -9.30 5.01 31.84
N ARG A 510 -8.84 5.24 33.06
CA ARG A 510 -9.10 4.36 34.22
C ARG A 510 -10.59 4.18 34.52
N LEU A 511 -11.40 5.21 34.31
CA LEU A 511 -12.85 5.16 34.56
C LEU A 511 -13.53 4.16 33.62
N TRP A 512 -13.14 4.16 32.34
CA TRP A 512 -13.65 3.21 31.35
C TRP A 512 -13.25 1.78 31.68
N LYS A 513 -11.97 1.56 31.98
CA LYS A 513 -11.46 0.24 32.39
C LYS A 513 -12.22 -0.34 33.59
N LYS A 514 -12.46 0.47 34.62
CA LYS A 514 -13.25 0.08 35.80
C LYS A 514 -14.72 -0.20 35.43
N TRP A 515 -15.32 0.62 34.59
CA TRP A 515 -16.70 0.42 34.13
C TRP A 515 -16.84 -0.89 33.36
N CYS A 516 -15.93 -1.19 32.43
CA CYS A 516 -15.89 -2.44 31.67
C CYS A 516 -15.72 -3.66 32.58
N GLN A 517 -14.79 -3.60 33.53
CA GLN A 517 -14.59 -4.67 34.50
C GLN A 517 -15.88 -4.94 35.28
N MET A 518 -16.52 -3.89 35.80
CA MET A 518 -17.76 -4.02 36.56
C MET A 518 -18.91 -4.55 35.71
N ASN A 519 -19.00 -4.13 34.44
CA ASN A 519 -19.96 -4.67 33.48
C ASN A 519 -19.72 -6.17 33.23
N LYS A 520 -18.47 -6.61 33.07
CA LYS A 520 -18.14 -8.04 32.92
C LYS A 520 -18.54 -8.84 34.16
N GLU A 521 -18.37 -8.27 35.36
CA GLU A 521 -18.75 -8.93 36.60
C GLU A 521 -20.25 -8.98 36.86
N LEU A 522 -21.03 -7.99 36.40
CA LEU A 522 -22.50 -8.02 36.46
C LEU A 522 -23.09 -9.28 35.82
N HIS A 523 -22.40 -9.74 34.78
CA HIS A 523 -22.79 -10.89 33.97
C HIS A 523 -22.13 -12.21 34.44
N LYS A 524 -21.33 -12.17 35.53
CA LYS A 524 -20.74 -13.33 36.23
C LYS A 524 -21.21 -13.42 37.71
N PRO A 525 -22.52 -13.50 38.02
CA PRO A 525 -22.94 -13.53 39.42
C PRO A 525 -22.53 -14.84 40.11
N GLN A 526 -21.80 -14.73 41.22
CA GLN A 526 -21.52 -15.84 42.15
C GLN A 526 -22.21 -15.58 43.52
N GLY A 527 -22.85 -16.62 44.07
CA GLY A 527 -23.41 -16.65 45.44
C GLY A 527 -24.88 -16.26 45.58
N SER A 528 -25.40 -16.34 46.81
CA SER A 528 -26.74 -15.86 47.20
C SER A 528 -26.78 -14.31 47.24
N TYR A 529 -27.98 -13.73 47.05
CA TYR A 529 -28.28 -12.28 46.91
C TYR A 529 -27.88 -11.62 45.57
N ILE A 530 -28.27 -12.25 44.45
CA ILE A 530 -27.92 -11.83 43.08
C ILE A 530 -28.51 -10.45 42.72
N GLU A 531 -29.77 -10.15 43.07
CA GLU A 531 -30.44 -8.90 42.66
C GLU A 531 -29.92 -7.65 43.37
N LEU A 532 -29.70 -7.72 44.69
CA LEU A 532 -29.11 -6.62 45.47
C LEU A 532 -27.68 -6.30 45.00
N LYS A 533 -26.86 -7.32 44.74
CA LYS A 533 -25.51 -7.15 44.19
C LYS A 533 -25.54 -6.54 42.78
N LYS A 534 -26.49 -6.95 41.92
CA LYS A 534 -26.68 -6.36 40.58
C LYS A 534 -27.08 -4.88 40.67
N SER A 535 -28.05 -4.54 41.51
CA SER A 535 -28.54 -3.17 41.69
C SER A 535 -27.44 -2.23 42.21
N ARG A 536 -26.65 -2.68 43.19
CA ARG A 536 -25.49 -1.92 43.70
C ARG A 536 -24.44 -1.67 42.63
N LYS A 537 -24.06 -2.70 41.87
CA LYS A 537 -23.10 -2.56 40.76
C LYS A 537 -23.61 -1.63 39.67
N GLN A 538 -24.90 -1.68 39.32
CA GLN A 538 -25.51 -0.74 38.39
C GLN A 538 -25.43 0.72 38.87
N MET A 539 -25.67 0.96 40.17
CA MET A 539 -25.54 2.29 40.77
C MET A 539 -24.09 2.80 40.72
N GLU A 540 -23.11 1.96 41.06
CA GLU A 540 -21.68 2.30 40.97
C GLU A 540 -21.26 2.55 39.51
N MET A 541 -21.78 1.78 38.54
CA MET A 541 -21.52 1.99 37.12
C MET A 541 -22.09 3.32 36.63
N LYS A 542 -23.27 3.72 37.12
CA LYS A 542 -23.85 5.03 36.84
C LYS A 542 -22.96 6.16 37.39
N LYS A 543 -22.47 6.01 38.63
CA LYS A 543 -21.51 6.96 39.23
C LYS A 543 -20.23 7.09 38.41
N LEU A 544 -19.69 5.99 37.87
CA LEU A 544 -18.54 6.01 36.98
C LEU A 544 -18.84 6.79 35.68
N ARG A 545 -20.03 6.64 35.09
CA ARG A 545 -20.44 7.44 33.91
C ARG A 545 -20.62 8.91 34.23
N GLU A 546 -21.14 9.25 35.40
CA GLU A 546 -21.21 10.64 35.89
C GLU A 546 -19.82 11.25 36.05
N GLN A 547 -18.87 10.49 36.61
CA GLN A 547 -17.46 10.90 36.71
C GLN A 547 -16.80 11.07 35.34
N GLN A 548 -17.05 10.15 34.40
CA GLN A 548 -16.56 10.29 33.02
C GLN A 548 -17.13 11.54 32.35
N LYS A 549 -18.44 11.78 32.47
CA LYS A 549 -19.08 12.98 31.92
C LYS A 549 -18.47 14.25 32.53
N ALA A 550 -18.17 14.24 33.83
CA ALA A 550 -17.53 15.35 34.53
C ALA A 550 -16.09 15.63 34.06
N CYS A 551 -15.41 14.69 33.39
CA CYS A 551 -14.12 14.95 32.76
C CYS A 551 -14.22 15.99 31.63
N GLY A 552 -15.38 16.10 30.98
CA GLY A 552 -15.68 17.09 29.94
C GLY A 552 -14.83 16.93 28.66
N LEU A 553 -15.09 17.81 27.68
CA LEU A 553 -14.24 17.93 26.50
C LEU A 553 -12.98 18.73 26.86
N ARG A 554 -11.82 18.08 26.81
CA ARG A 554 -10.52 18.75 26.88
C ARG A 554 -10.30 19.62 25.65
N GLU A 555 -9.44 20.64 25.78
CA GLU A 555 -9.12 21.59 24.72
C GLU A 555 -8.73 20.91 23.40
N PHE A 556 -7.85 19.89 23.47
CA PHE A 556 -7.47 19.09 22.32
C PHE A 556 -8.67 18.46 21.60
N MET A 557 -9.56 17.79 22.33
CA MET A 557 -10.74 17.13 21.74
C MET A 557 -11.74 18.14 21.19
N LYS A 558 -11.94 19.26 21.88
CA LYS A 558 -12.80 20.34 21.41
C LYS A 558 -12.32 20.87 20.06
N MET A 559 -11.02 21.18 19.95
CA MET A 559 -10.43 21.67 18.71
C MET A 559 -10.43 20.63 17.61
N PHE A 560 -10.15 19.35 17.93
CA PHE A 560 -10.19 18.26 16.95
C PHE A 560 -11.57 18.16 16.31
N ILE A 561 -12.63 18.15 17.13
CA ILE A 561 -14.00 18.03 16.64
C ILE A 561 -14.46 19.31 15.92
N GLU A 562 -14.09 20.50 16.40
CA GLU A 562 -14.38 21.76 15.71
C GLU A 562 -13.76 21.79 14.31
N LYS A 563 -12.50 21.36 14.17
CA LYS A 563 -11.82 21.30 12.88
C LYS A 563 -12.49 20.31 11.93
N LEU A 564 -12.83 19.11 12.38
CA LEU A 564 -13.50 18.15 11.50
C LEU A 564 -14.91 18.60 11.05
N ASN A 565 -15.64 19.35 11.87
CA ASN A 565 -16.98 19.85 11.50
C ASN A 565 -16.95 21.06 10.57
N SER A 566 -15.86 21.84 10.52
CA SER A 566 -15.79 23.09 9.76
C SER A 566 -15.24 22.93 8.34
N GLN A 567 -15.15 21.70 7.82
CA GLN A 567 -14.33 21.35 6.67
C GLN A 567 -15.12 20.71 5.53
N THR A 568 -14.56 20.80 4.32
CA THR A 568 -14.97 19.95 3.19
C THR A 568 -14.55 18.51 3.45
N THR A 569 -15.14 17.55 2.74
CA THR A 569 -14.75 16.13 2.84
C THR A 569 -13.25 15.95 2.57
N ASP A 570 -12.70 16.61 1.54
CA ASP A 570 -11.29 16.49 1.18
C ASP A 570 -10.37 17.11 2.26
N GLU A 571 -10.68 18.31 2.76
CA GLU A 571 -9.89 18.94 3.84
C GLU A 571 -9.92 18.07 5.11
N MET A 572 -11.07 17.49 5.46
CA MET A 572 -11.22 16.56 6.58
C MET A 572 -10.30 15.34 6.43
N VAL A 573 -10.26 14.73 5.24
CA VAL A 573 -9.38 13.57 4.95
C VAL A 573 -7.90 13.97 5.05
N PHE A 574 -7.54 15.17 4.56
CA PHE A 574 -6.19 15.71 4.73
C PHE A 574 -5.82 15.91 6.21
N VAL A 575 -6.70 16.52 7.02
CA VAL A 575 -6.46 16.69 8.47
C VAL A 575 -6.20 15.34 9.13
N LEU A 576 -7.03 14.34 8.87
CA LEU A 576 -6.89 13.02 9.50
C LEU A 576 -5.59 12.35 9.11
N LYS A 577 -5.25 12.35 7.82
CA LYS A 577 -3.98 11.79 7.34
C LYS A 577 -2.77 12.53 7.91
N TRP A 578 -2.79 13.87 7.96
CA TRP A 578 -1.70 14.66 8.55
C TRP A 578 -1.57 14.42 10.06
N ILE A 579 -2.68 14.32 10.79
CA ILE A 579 -2.66 13.96 12.21
C ILE A 579 -2.02 12.59 12.40
N THR A 580 -2.40 11.59 11.60
CA THR A 580 -1.74 10.26 11.66
C THR A 580 -0.23 10.37 11.42
N ILE A 581 0.19 11.10 10.39
CA ILE A 581 1.62 11.31 10.08
C ILE A 581 2.35 11.99 11.26
N PHE A 582 1.77 13.04 11.84
CA PHE A 582 2.40 13.76 12.94
C PHE A 582 2.41 12.94 14.24
N LEU A 583 1.36 12.19 14.53
CA LEU A 583 1.30 11.28 15.68
C LEU A 583 2.29 10.12 15.54
N ASP A 584 2.48 9.59 14.34
CA ASP A 584 3.51 8.57 14.06
C ASP A 584 4.92 9.12 14.30
N ASN A 585 5.20 10.33 13.83
CA ASN A 585 6.48 11.02 14.09
C ASN A 585 6.66 11.32 15.59
N TYR A 586 5.58 11.68 16.28
CA TYR A 586 5.58 11.88 17.74
C TYR A 586 5.91 10.58 18.48
N THR A 587 5.34 9.46 18.03
CA THR A 587 5.57 8.10 18.55
C THR A 587 7.01 7.64 18.30
N ALA A 588 7.72 8.15 17.30
CA ALA A 588 9.15 7.85 17.10
C ALA A 588 10.02 8.25 18.32
N ASN A 589 9.57 9.18 19.15
CA ASN A 589 10.23 9.56 20.41
C ASN A 589 10.15 8.48 21.51
N ILE A 590 9.28 7.47 21.35
CA ILE A 590 9.18 6.26 22.21
C ILE A 590 10.41 5.35 22.02
N SER A 591 11.23 5.57 20.99
CA SER A 591 12.48 4.83 20.76
C SER A 591 13.38 4.75 22.01
N SER A 592 13.40 5.80 22.83
CA SER A 592 14.08 5.82 24.13
C SER A 592 13.58 4.73 25.09
N PHE A 593 12.26 4.57 25.24
CA PHE A 593 11.65 3.53 26.06
C PHE A 593 11.89 2.12 25.49
N HIS A 594 11.92 1.97 24.16
CA HIS A 594 12.28 0.69 23.54
C HIS A 594 13.74 0.31 23.81
N ASN A 595 14.67 1.27 23.80
CA ASN A 595 16.07 1.00 24.15
C ASN A 595 16.20 0.55 25.61
N GLU A 596 15.54 1.25 26.54
CA GLU A 596 15.48 0.86 27.95
C GLU A 596 14.91 -0.57 28.11
N TYR A 597 13.86 -0.89 27.37
CA TYR A 597 13.27 -2.24 27.33
C TYR A 597 14.27 -3.30 26.85
N TYR A 598 14.98 -3.08 25.74
CA TYR A 598 15.94 -4.05 25.22
C TYR A 598 17.16 -4.24 26.13
N GLU A 599 17.67 -3.16 26.72
CA GLU A 599 18.75 -3.23 27.71
C GLU A 599 18.34 -4.06 28.93
N LYS A 600 17.14 -3.84 29.45
CA LYS A 600 16.58 -4.60 30.57
C LYS A 600 16.35 -6.06 30.23
N TRP A 601 15.80 -6.33 29.05
CA TRP A 601 15.64 -7.70 28.56
C TRP A 601 16.98 -8.44 28.43
N SER A 602 18.02 -7.77 27.91
CA SER A 602 19.37 -8.34 27.84
C SER A 602 19.94 -8.66 29.22
N LYS A 603 19.70 -7.80 30.22
CA LYS A 603 20.09 -8.06 31.63
C LYS A 603 19.37 -9.29 32.17
N ILE A 604 18.06 -9.40 31.94
CA ILE A 604 17.25 -10.57 32.34
C ILE A 604 17.79 -11.86 31.72
N LEU A 605 18.13 -11.84 30.42
CA LEU A 605 18.71 -13.00 29.74
C LEU A 605 20.06 -13.41 30.34
N ASN A 606 20.92 -12.44 30.69
CA ASN A 606 22.20 -12.71 31.35
C ASN A 606 22.00 -13.26 32.77
N LEU A 607 21.05 -12.73 33.53
CA LEU A 607 20.71 -13.21 34.87
C LEU A 607 20.13 -14.63 34.85
N LYS A 608 19.33 -15.00 33.84
CA LYS A 608 18.82 -16.38 33.67
C LYS A 608 19.93 -17.41 33.43
N LYS A 609 21.10 -16.99 32.94
CA LYS A 609 22.28 -17.87 32.76
C LYS A 609 23.07 -18.06 34.06
N SER A 610 22.93 -17.17 35.05
CA SER A 610 23.55 -17.32 36.37
C SER A 610 22.56 -17.97 37.35
N HIS A 611 22.86 -19.20 37.80
CA HIS A 611 21.92 -20.05 38.55
C HIS A 611 21.53 -19.60 39.97
N ASP A 612 21.92 -18.40 40.43
CA ASP A 612 21.95 -18.09 41.88
C ASP A 612 21.33 -16.73 42.29
N LYS A 613 20.44 -16.12 41.48
CA LYS A 613 19.89 -14.76 41.76
C LYS A 613 18.39 -14.58 41.44
N SER A 614 17.51 -15.36 42.06
CA SER A 614 16.05 -15.30 41.82
C SER A 614 15.41 -13.94 42.14
N GLY A 615 15.78 -13.29 43.26
CA GLY A 615 15.18 -12.01 43.67
C GLY A 615 15.55 -10.82 42.76
N GLN A 616 16.74 -10.84 42.15
CA GLN A 616 17.13 -9.83 41.14
C GLN A 616 16.38 -10.04 39.83
N LEU A 617 16.09 -11.30 39.46
CA LEU A 617 15.32 -11.63 38.27
C LEU A 617 13.87 -11.11 38.36
N GLU A 618 13.20 -11.31 39.50
CA GLU A 618 11.84 -10.81 39.74
C GLU A 618 11.78 -9.27 39.71
N THR A 619 12.78 -8.60 40.30
CA THR A 619 12.86 -7.13 40.30
C THR A 619 13.03 -6.59 38.89
N GLU A 620 13.96 -7.14 38.10
CA GLU A 620 14.19 -6.72 36.72
C GLU A 620 12.99 -7.05 35.82
N GLN A 621 12.27 -8.15 36.06
CA GLN A 621 11.01 -8.46 35.37
C GLN A 621 9.92 -7.43 35.68
N ALA A 622 9.72 -7.06 36.93
CA ALA A 622 8.75 -6.03 37.32
C ALA A 622 9.09 -4.65 36.74
N GLU A 623 10.37 -4.31 36.62
CA GLU A 623 10.81 -3.08 35.94
C GLU A 623 10.58 -3.14 34.42
N LEU A 624 10.81 -4.28 33.79
CA LEU A 624 10.51 -4.49 32.37
C LEU A 624 9.00 -4.30 32.09
N GLU A 625 8.13 -4.83 32.96
CA GLU A 625 6.68 -4.63 32.89
C GLU A 625 6.31 -3.15 33.01
N LYS A 626 6.93 -2.41 33.95
CA LYS A 626 6.72 -0.94 34.07
C LYS A 626 7.13 -0.18 32.81
N ILE A 627 8.22 -0.58 32.14
CA ILE A 627 8.63 0.05 30.87
C ILE A 627 7.61 -0.26 29.78
N LEU A 628 7.10 -1.49 29.72
CA LEU A 628 6.05 -1.86 28.78
C LEU A 628 4.76 -1.05 29.00
N GLU A 629 4.37 -0.82 30.27
CA GLU A 629 3.26 0.07 30.60
C GLU A 629 3.51 1.51 30.14
N LYS A 630 4.73 2.04 30.30
CA LYS A 630 5.10 3.38 29.81
C LYS A 630 5.03 3.46 28.28
N ILE A 631 5.52 2.45 27.56
CA ILE A 631 5.42 2.38 26.09
C ILE A 631 3.94 2.41 25.67
N ASN A 632 3.12 1.59 26.29
CA ASN A 632 1.68 1.55 26.01
C ASN A 632 0.97 2.86 26.37
N ALA A 633 1.38 3.54 27.45
CA ALA A 633 0.83 4.82 27.86
C ALA A 633 1.27 5.97 26.93
N ALA A 634 2.46 5.88 26.35
CA ALA A 634 3.00 6.85 25.40
C ALA A 634 2.47 6.68 23.97
N ALA A 635 2.01 5.48 23.59
CA ALA A 635 1.41 5.24 22.28
C ALA A 635 0.13 6.09 22.10
N PHE A 636 0.13 6.98 21.12
CA PHE A 636 -0.97 7.92 20.86
C PHE A 636 -1.26 7.96 19.36
N GLY A 637 -2.36 7.34 18.95
CA GLY A 637 -2.77 7.23 17.55
C GLY A 637 -4.18 7.75 17.30
N LEU A 638 -4.59 7.80 16.03
CA LEU A 638 -5.91 8.29 15.63
C LEU A 638 -7.04 7.44 16.24
N GLU A 639 -6.84 6.13 16.36
CA GLU A 639 -7.77 5.19 17.00
C GLU A 639 -8.08 5.57 18.45
N HIS A 640 -7.10 6.09 19.19
CA HIS A 640 -7.31 6.57 20.55
C HIS A 640 -8.17 7.84 20.57
N ILE A 641 -7.99 8.76 19.62
CA ILE A 641 -8.81 9.98 19.50
C ILE A 641 -10.27 9.60 19.20
N LEU A 642 -10.48 8.69 18.24
CA LEU A 642 -11.83 8.21 17.89
C LEU A 642 -12.49 7.43 19.03
N ARG A 643 -11.72 6.63 19.80
CA ARG A 643 -12.21 5.97 21.02
C ARG A 643 -12.66 6.98 22.08
N GLU A 644 -11.96 8.10 22.23
CA GLU A 644 -12.36 9.17 23.15
C GLU A 644 -13.71 9.79 22.76
N ILE A 645 -13.92 10.06 21.47
CA ILE A 645 -15.20 10.55 20.94
C ILE A 645 -16.34 9.61 21.33
N GLY A 646 -16.15 8.30 21.15
CA GLY A 646 -17.13 7.30 21.56
C GLY A 646 -17.44 7.34 23.05
N GLN A 647 -16.43 7.45 23.91
CA GLN A 647 -16.64 7.51 25.37
C GLN A 647 -17.29 8.82 25.83
N ILE A 648 -17.00 9.95 25.17
CA ILE A 648 -17.70 11.22 25.39
C ILE A 648 -19.19 11.05 25.05
N TYR A 649 -19.51 10.42 23.92
CA TYR A 649 -20.89 10.17 23.51
C TYR A 649 -21.64 9.24 24.48
N GLU A 650 -21.04 8.09 24.84
CA GLU A 650 -21.69 7.11 25.72
C GLU A 650 -21.93 7.65 27.13
N SER A 651 -20.95 8.34 27.71
CA SER A 651 -21.08 8.92 29.05
C SER A 651 -22.18 9.97 29.12
N ASN A 652 -22.31 10.83 28.09
CA ASN A 652 -23.40 11.80 28.01
C ASN A 652 -24.75 11.12 27.86
N THR A 653 -24.87 10.15 26.96
CA THR A 653 -26.13 9.43 26.70
C THR A 653 -26.61 8.64 27.93
N CYS A 654 -25.69 8.00 28.65
CA CYS A 654 -26.02 7.22 29.86
C CYS A 654 -26.54 8.10 31.02
N VAL A 655 -26.03 9.32 31.15
CA VAL A 655 -26.40 10.24 32.25
C VAL A 655 -27.64 11.06 31.93
N GLN A 656 -27.87 11.42 30.66
CA GLN A 656 -28.96 12.31 30.22
C GLN A 656 -30.37 11.68 30.13
N LYS A 657 -30.65 10.55 30.81
CA LYS A 657 -32.04 10.05 30.95
C LYS A 657 -33.00 11.04 31.63
N ASN A 658 -32.48 12.10 32.27
CA ASN A 658 -33.26 13.26 32.73
C ASN A 658 -32.91 14.49 31.88
N LYS A 659 -33.82 14.85 30.95
CA LYS A 659 -33.73 16.02 30.07
C LYS A 659 -33.66 17.32 30.90
N LYS A 660 -32.46 17.83 31.15
CA LYS A 660 -32.15 19.26 31.37
C LYS A 660 -30.67 19.38 31.69
N GLU A 661 -29.85 19.63 30.67
CA GLU A 661 -28.84 20.68 30.72
C GLU A 661 -28.21 20.88 29.34
N ILE A 662 -28.34 22.13 28.87
CA ILE A 662 -27.88 22.64 27.60
C ILE A 662 -26.44 23.11 27.80
N GLY A 663 -25.50 22.46 27.13
CA GLY A 663 -24.17 23.01 26.87
C GLY A 663 -24.04 23.31 25.37
N LYS A 664 -23.31 24.36 25.00
CA LYS A 664 -23.08 24.86 23.62
C LYS A 664 -22.56 23.84 22.60
N PHE A 665 -22.21 22.62 23.02
CA PHE A 665 -21.60 21.60 22.17
C PHE A 665 -22.58 20.45 21.90
N ASN A 666 -22.91 20.22 20.64
CA ASN A 666 -23.89 19.21 20.25
C ASN A 666 -23.26 17.81 20.19
N VAL A 667 -23.18 17.12 21.33
CA VAL A 667 -22.69 15.72 21.42
C VAL A 667 -23.48 14.77 20.49
N SER A 668 -24.73 15.10 20.13
CA SER A 668 -25.55 14.27 19.24
C SER A 668 -25.05 14.23 17.79
N SER A 669 -24.18 15.16 17.35
CA SER A 669 -23.61 15.12 16.00
C SER A 669 -22.37 14.24 15.85
N LEU A 670 -21.80 13.74 16.96
CA LEU A 670 -20.56 12.93 16.92
C LEU A 670 -20.72 11.62 16.15
N PRO A 671 -21.82 10.84 16.30
CA PRO A 671 -22.01 9.63 15.50
C PRO A 671 -22.08 9.93 14.00
N ARG A 672 -22.70 11.05 13.61
CA ARG A 672 -22.81 11.49 12.21
C ARG A 672 -21.43 11.79 11.62
N LEU A 673 -20.58 12.48 12.37
CA LEU A 673 -19.21 12.78 11.96
C LEU A 673 -18.41 11.48 11.71
N VAL A 674 -18.48 10.52 12.63
CA VAL A 674 -17.73 9.25 12.49
C VAL A 674 -18.33 8.34 11.41
N ALA A 675 -19.64 8.43 11.16
CA ALA A 675 -20.26 7.78 10.01
C ALA A 675 -19.69 8.30 8.68
N ASP A 676 -19.45 9.62 8.56
CA ASP A 676 -18.79 10.21 7.38
C ASP A 676 -17.35 9.68 7.20
N LEU A 677 -16.61 9.49 8.29
CA LEU A 677 -15.27 8.88 8.25
C LEU A 677 -15.32 7.43 7.77
N MET A 678 -16.26 6.64 8.31
CA MET A 678 -16.42 5.23 7.94
C MET A 678 -16.81 5.07 6.46
N ILE A 679 -17.68 5.94 5.93
CA ILE A 679 -18.06 5.98 4.52
C ILE A 679 -16.86 6.38 3.65
N SER A 680 -16.02 7.31 4.13
CA SER A 680 -14.79 7.75 3.45
C SER A 680 -13.65 6.72 3.55
N GLY A 681 -13.90 5.52 4.10
CA GLY A 681 -12.95 4.42 4.15
C GLY A 681 -12.02 4.41 5.38
N PHE A 682 -12.27 5.20 6.42
CA PHE A 682 -11.52 5.09 7.67
C PHE A 682 -12.04 3.92 8.53
N PRO A 683 -11.15 3.11 9.12
CA PRO A 683 -11.56 2.01 9.99
C PRO A 683 -12.14 2.53 11.31
N LEU A 684 -13.23 1.90 11.77
CA LEU A 684 -13.85 2.18 13.06
C LEU A 684 -13.59 1.03 14.05
N GLU A 685 -13.16 1.35 15.25
CA GLU A 685 -13.02 0.36 16.32
C GLU A 685 -14.39 -0.16 16.79
N LEU A 686 -14.59 -1.47 16.63
CA LEU A 686 -15.77 -2.21 17.04
C LEU A 686 -15.66 -2.75 18.47
N MET A 687 -14.48 -3.25 18.85
CA MET A 687 -14.19 -3.79 20.18
C MET A 687 -12.89 -3.20 20.70
N ASP A 688 -12.95 -2.56 21.87
CA ASP A 688 -11.79 -1.98 22.54
C ASP A 688 -10.82 -3.08 22.99
N GLY A 689 -9.63 -3.10 22.39
CA GLY A 689 -8.58 -4.07 22.72
C GLY A 689 -7.90 -3.87 24.08
N ASP A 690 -8.11 -2.73 24.76
CA ASP A 690 -7.61 -2.52 26.12
C ASP A 690 -8.48 -3.20 27.17
N THR A 691 -9.78 -3.29 26.91
CA THR A 691 -10.77 -3.78 27.87
C THR A 691 -11.48 -5.04 27.41
N ALA A 692 -11.26 -5.50 26.18
CA ALA A 692 -12.07 -6.50 25.51
C ALA A 692 -13.57 -6.21 25.69
N HIS A 693 -13.97 -5.00 25.31
CA HIS A 693 -15.36 -4.57 25.48
C HIS A 693 -15.87 -3.81 24.26
N VAL A 694 -17.14 -4.02 23.95
CA VAL A 694 -17.82 -3.38 22.81
C VAL A 694 -18.61 -2.19 23.34
N PRO A 695 -18.28 -0.94 22.95
CA PRO A 695 -19.06 0.24 23.31
C PRO A 695 -20.35 0.26 22.48
N GLN A 696 -21.33 -0.51 22.93
CA GLN A 696 -22.55 -0.84 22.18
C GLN A 696 -23.41 0.39 21.84
N ILE A 697 -23.49 1.37 22.75
CA ILE A 697 -24.30 2.58 22.54
C ILE A 697 -23.65 3.42 21.43
N TRP A 698 -22.32 3.53 21.46
CA TRP A 698 -21.56 4.24 20.46
C TRP A 698 -21.62 3.58 19.07
N VAL A 699 -21.30 2.30 18.99
CA VAL A 699 -21.28 1.55 17.73
C VAL A 699 -22.66 1.56 17.06
N SER A 700 -23.73 1.37 17.85
CA SER A 700 -25.10 1.40 17.31
C SER A 700 -25.45 2.77 16.74
N ALA A 701 -25.11 3.85 17.45
CA ALA A 701 -25.40 5.21 16.99
C ALA A 701 -24.66 5.57 15.68
N VAL A 702 -23.40 5.14 15.52
CA VAL A 702 -22.67 5.38 14.27
C VAL A 702 -23.29 4.60 13.11
N LEU A 703 -23.64 3.33 13.32
CA LEU A 703 -24.25 2.50 12.27
C LEU A 703 -25.66 2.97 11.90
N ASP A 704 -26.42 3.51 12.85
CA ASP A 704 -27.69 4.19 12.58
C ASP A 704 -27.49 5.40 11.66
N GLU A 705 -26.44 6.21 11.88
CA GLU A 705 -26.12 7.36 11.01
C GLU A 705 -25.59 6.93 9.63
N VAL A 706 -24.80 5.85 9.55
CA VAL A 706 -24.41 5.25 8.26
C VAL A 706 -25.65 4.81 7.48
N ARG A 707 -26.61 4.14 8.14
CA ARG A 707 -27.90 3.79 7.52
C ARG A 707 -28.66 5.03 7.07
N ASN A 708 -28.73 6.08 7.90
CA ASN A 708 -29.45 7.30 7.54
C ASN A 708 -28.86 7.96 6.28
N LYS A 709 -27.53 7.85 6.06
CA LYS A 709 -26.82 8.41 4.90
C LYS A 709 -26.89 7.52 3.65
N LEU A 710 -26.70 6.21 3.81
CA LEU A 710 -26.63 5.28 2.69
C LEU A 710 -27.98 4.64 2.36
N GLY A 711 -28.98 4.75 3.23
CA GLY A 711 -30.23 4.00 3.16
C GLY A 711 -30.11 2.58 3.73
N ASP A 712 -31.14 1.76 3.50
CA ASP A 712 -31.19 0.38 3.98
C ASP A 712 -30.42 -0.58 3.07
N GLN A 713 -29.09 -0.50 3.14
CA GLN A 713 -28.18 -1.32 2.34
C GLN A 713 -28.08 -2.76 2.88
N ARG A 714 -27.78 -3.72 2.00
CA ARG A 714 -27.47 -5.12 2.37
C ARG A 714 -25.97 -5.24 2.60
N VAL A 715 -25.59 -5.77 3.76
CA VAL A 715 -24.17 -5.83 4.18
C VAL A 715 -23.76 -7.28 4.41
N PHE A 716 -22.62 -7.66 3.82
CA PHE A 716 -21.95 -8.93 4.09
C PHE A 716 -20.78 -8.72 5.05
N VAL A 717 -20.77 -9.41 6.19
CA VAL A 717 -19.71 -9.29 7.20
C VAL A 717 -18.64 -10.35 6.97
N LEU A 718 -17.43 -9.92 6.63
CA LEU A 718 -16.25 -10.76 6.49
C LEU A 718 -15.29 -10.47 7.64
N SER A 719 -15.02 -11.44 8.50
CA SER A 719 -14.07 -11.30 9.60
C SER A 719 -12.82 -12.16 9.41
N VAL A 720 -11.73 -11.81 10.08
CA VAL A 720 -10.49 -12.62 10.12
C VAL A 720 -10.11 -12.94 11.56
N LEU A 721 -9.56 -14.13 11.79
CA LEU A 721 -9.07 -14.58 13.09
C LEU A 721 -7.74 -15.33 12.92
N GLY A 722 -6.81 -15.19 13.85
CA GLY A 722 -5.54 -15.92 13.82
C GLY A 722 -4.53 -15.35 14.80
N ILE A 723 -3.43 -16.08 15.02
CA ILE A 723 -2.36 -15.66 15.94
C ILE A 723 -1.75 -14.30 15.54
N GLN A 724 -1.08 -13.66 16.49
CA GLN A 724 -0.32 -12.43 16.26
C GLN A 724 0.72 -12.61 15.15
N SER A 725 0.85 -11.57 14.31
CA SER A 725 1.82 -11.51 13.21
C SER A 725 1.69 -12.62 12.15
N SER A 726 0.52 -13.27 12.03
CA SER A 726 0.25 -14.27 10.97
C SER A 726 -0.06 -13.68 9.58
N GLY A 727 -0.11 -12.35 9.42
CA GLY A 727 -0.38 -11.70 8.13
C GLY A 727 -1.86 -11.40 7.82
N LYS A 728 -2.74 -11.35 8.83
CA LYS A 728 -4.18 -11.05 8.69
C LYS A 728 -4.47 -9.73 7.97
N SER A 729 -4.02 -8.62 8.55
CA SER A 729 -4.23 -7.27 8.01
C SER A 729 -3.53 -7.11 6.66
N THR A 730 -2.36 -7.74 6.47
CA THR A 730 -1.65 -7.77 5.18
C THR A 730 -2.49 -8.42 4.08
N MET A 731 -3.09 -9.59 4.36
CA MET A 731 -3.97 -10.30 3.42
C MET A 731 -5.20 -9.46 3.07
N LEU A 732 -5.86 -8.84 4.06
CA LEU A 732 -7.03 -8.00 3.84
C LEU A 732 -6.71 -6.72 3.03
N ASN A 733 -5.58 -6.07 3.35
CA ASN A 733 -5.08 -4.90 2.63
C ASN A 733 -4.71 -5.24 1.17
N ALA A 734 -4.20 -6.44 0.90
CA ALA A 734 -3.94 -6.91 -0.46
C ALA A 734 -5.27 -7.19 -1.19
N MET A 735 -6.20 -7.90 -0.56
CA MET A 735 -7.44 -8.37 -1.18
C MET A 735 -8.41 -7.26 -1.58
N PHE A 736 -8.52 -6.23 -0.73
CA PHE A 736 -9.52 -5.16 -0.89
C PHE A 736 -8.91 -3.75 -0.97
N GLY A 737 -7.58 -3.62 -0.97
CA GLY A 737 -6.91 -2.30 -1.02
C GLY A 737 -7.07 -1.47 0.26
N LEU A 738 -7.34 -2.11 1.39
CA LEU A 738 -7.59 -1.47 2.69
C LEU A 738 -6.31 -0.89 3.31
N GLN A 739 -6.50 -0.09 4.36
CA GLN A 739 -5.43 0.62 5.06
C GLN A 739 -5.36 0.24 6.54
N PHE A 740 -5.61 -1.04 6.88
CA PHE A 740 -5.39 -1.52 8.25
C PHE A 740 -3.89 -1.44 8.61
N SER A 741 -3.59 -1.12 9.86
CA SER A 741 -2.21 -0.99 10.36
C SER A 741 -1.44 -2.32 10.28
N VAL A 742 -0.23 -2.30 9.72
CA VAL A 742 0.67 -3.46 9.59
C VAL A 742 2.05 -3.12 10.18
N ASN A 743 2.45 -3.79 11.27
CA ASN A 743 3.74 -3.62 11.98
C ASN A 743 4.31 -4.99 12.40
N ALA A 744 5.61 -5.07 12.69
CA ALA A 744 6.26 -6.33 13.08
C ALA A 744 5.84 -6.85 14.49
N GLY A 745 5.31 -5.98 15.35
CA GLY A 745 4.70 -6.33 16.65
C GLY A 745 3.17 -6.30 16.61
N ARG A 746 2.51 -6.27 17.77
CA ARG A 746 1.04 -6.12 17.86
C ARG A 746 0.58 -4.85 17.16
N CYS A 747 0.09 -4.95 15.92
CA CYS A 747 -0.35 -3.80 15.12
C CYS A 747 -1.81 -3.44 15.42
N THR A 748 -2.66 -4.45 15.60
CA THR A 748 -4.09 -4.30 15.84
C THR A 748 -4.39 -4.69 17.28
N ARG A 749 -5.03 -3.78 18.03
CA ARG A 749 -5.48 -4.01 19.41
C ARG A 749 -6.99 -3.79 19.46
N GLY A 750 -7.75 -4.87 19.63
CA GLY A 750 -9.21 -4.86 19.50
C GLY A 750 -9.70 -5.44 18.17
N ALA A 751 -10.90 -5.05 17.75
CA ALA A 751 -11.46 -5.39 16.44
C ALA A 751 -11.87 -4.11 15.71
N PHE A 752 -11.51 -3.99 14.43
CA PHE A 752 -11.77 -2.81 13.61
C PHE A 752 -12.59 -3.22 12.38
N MET A 753 -13.55 -2.38 12.02
CA MET A 753 -14.41 -2.60 10.87
C MET A 753 -14.22 -1.50 9.81
N GLN A 754 -14.20 -1.88 8.54
CA GLN A 754 -14.10 -0.97 7.40
C GLN A 754 -15.09 -1.39 6.31
N LEU A 755 -15.77 -0.41 5.72
CA LEU A 755 -16.80 -0.63 4.71
C LEU A 755 -16.17 -0.64 3.30
N VAL A 756 -16.55 -1.62 2.48
CA VAL A 756 -16.12 -1.74 1.08
C VAL A 756 -17.36 -1.80 0.19
N LYS A 757 -17.43 -0.89 -0.79
CA LYS A 757 -18.57 -0.79 -1.71
C LYS A 757 -18.54 -1.90 -2.77
N VAL A 758 -19.71 -2.40 -3.15
CA VAL A 758 -19.88 -3.27 -4.32
C VAL A 758 -20.32 -2.41 -5.51
N SER A 759 -19.69 -2.61 -6.67
CA SER A 759 -20.08 -1.91 -7.89
C SER A 759 -21.52 -2.28 -8.30
N GLU A 760 -22.24 -1.36 -8.95
CA GLU A 760 -23.64 -1.58 -9.33
C GLU A 760 -23.86 -2.88 -10.13
N GLU A 761 -22.90 -3.22 -11.00
CA GLU A 761 -22.89 -4.45 -11.79
C GLU A 761 -22.84 -5.71 -10.91
N MET A 762 -22.01 -5.69 -9.86
CA MET A 762 -21.80 -6.84 -8.97
C MET A 762 -22.89 -6.99 -7.90
N LYS A 763 -23.65 -5.93 -7.58
CA LYS A 763 -24.74 -5.98 -6.60
C LYS A 763 -25.83 -7.00 -6.96
N VAL A 764 -26.09 -7.17 -8.25
CA VAL A 764 -27.08 -8.13 -8.76
C VAL A 764 -26.60 -9.57 -8.54
N GLU A 765 -25.33 -9.86 -8.83
CA GLU A 765 -24.74 -11.18 -8.69
C GLU A 765 -24.55 -11.57 -7.20
N LEU A 766 -24.02 -10.63 -6.41
CA LEU A 766 -23.62 -10.88 -5.03
C LEU A 766 -24.80 -10.80 -4.05
N LYS A 767 -25.90 -10.11 -4.41
CA LYS A 767 -27.09 -9.87 -3.57
C LYS A 767 -26.82 -9.06 -2.31
N PHE A 768 -25.70 -8.33 -2.26
CA PHE A 768 -25.40 -7.35 -1.23
C PHE A 768 -24.75 -6.11 -1.83
N ASP A 769 -24.82 -5.01 -1.09
CA ASP A 769 -24.41 -3.69 -1.56
C ASP A 769 -23.04 -3.28 -0.99
N TYR A 770 -22.67 -3.82 0.18
CA TYR A 770 -21.39 -3.56 0.83
C TYR A 770 -20.81 -4.81 1.52
N ILE A 771 -19.48 -4.89 1.61
CA ILE A 771 -18.79 -5.79 2.56
C ILE A 771 -18.31 -4.98 3.76
N LEU A 772 -18.63 -5.44 4.96
CA LEU A 772 -18.03 -4.95 6.20
C LEU A 772 -16.88 -5.89 6.56
N VAL A 773 -15.65 -5.42 6.35
CA VAL A 773 -14.44 -6.20 6.65
C VAL A 773 -14.03 -5.92 8.10
N ILE A 774 -13.91 -6.97 8.92
CA ILE A 774 -13.49 -6.90 10.32
C ILE A 774 -12.08 -7.47 10.47
N ASP A 775 -11.10 -6.59 10.71
CA ASP A 775 -9.75 -6.98 11.13
C ASP A 775 -9.67 -7.10 12.65
N THR A 776 -8.94 -8.10 13.15
CA THR A 776 -8.85 -8.38 14.57
C THR A 776 -7.43 -8.38 15.07
N GLU A 777 -7.28 -8.08 16.35
CA GLU A 777 -6.09 -8.37 17.11
C GLU A 777 -5.64 -9.83 16.93
N GLY A 778 -4.33 -10.01 16.93
CA GLY A 778 -3.74 -11.33 16.94
C GLY A 778 -3.84 -12.01 18.29
N LEU A 779 -4.32 -13.24 18.28
CA LEU A 779 -4.40 -14.06 19.50
C LEU A 779 -3.00 -14.47 19.97
N ARG A 780 -2.88 -14.79 21.26
CA ARG A 780 -1.66 -15.24 21.94
C ARG A 780 -0.49 -14.24 21.86
N ALA A 781 -0.78 -12.96 22.05
CA ALA A 781 0.24 -11.91 22.12
C ALA A 781 1.31 -12.25 23.17
N PRO A 782 2.58 -12.46 22.79
CA PRO A 782 3.66 -12.78 23.74
C PRO A 782 3.85 -11.69 24.80
N GLU A 783 3.56 -10.43 24.45
CA GLU A 783 3.68 -9.27 25.33
C GLU A 783 2.64 -9.23 26.45
N LEU A 784 1.66 -10.13 26.44
CA LEU A 784 0.59 -10.20 27.44
C LEU A 784 0.52 -11.58 28.14
N ALA A 785 1.59 -12.37 28.17
CA ALA A 785 1.57 -13.74 28.69
C ALA A 785 1.00 -13.83 30.13
N GLY A 786 -0.13 -14.53 30.32
CA GLY A 786 -0.81 -14.71 31.61
C GLY A 786 -2.15 -15.45 31.52
N MET A 787 -2.80 -15.75 32.65
CA MET A 787 -4.13 -16.40 32.65
C MET A 787 -5.27 -15.47 32.18
N SER A 788 -5.12 -14.15 32.38
CA SER A 788 -6.08 -13.14 31.95
C SER A 788 -6.18 -13.01 30.43
N THR A 789 -5.11 -13.31 29.70
CA THR A 789 -5.09 -13.18 28.24
C THR A 789 -5.79 -14.27 27.48
N ARG A 790 -5.79 -15.51 27.99
CA ARG A 790 -6.62 -16.57 27.40
C ARG A 790 -8.10 -16.17 27.43
N HIS A 791 -8.56 -15.52 28.50
CA HIS A 791 -9.95 -15.05 28.54
C HIS A 791 -10.23 -13.91 27.55
N HIS A 792 -9.30 -12.97 27.38
CA HIS A 792 -9.39 -11.91 26.38
C HIS A 792 -9.48 -12.48 24.96
N ASP A 793 -8.56 -13.38 24.61
CA ASP A 793 -8.50 -14.05 23.32
C ASP A 793 -9.77 -14.84 23.01
N ASN A 794 -10.29 -15.57 24.01
CA ASN A 794 -11.53 -16.33 23.86
C ASN A 794 -12.75 -15.42 23.65
N GLU A 795 -12.82 -14.30 24.39
CA GLU A 795 -13.90 -13.31 24.24
C GLU A 795 -13.87 -12.69 22.84
N LEU A 796 -12.69 -12.27 22.35
CA LEU A 796 -12.51 -11.73 21.01
C LEU A 796 -12.85 -12.76 19.92
N ALA A 797 -12.30 -13.97 20.00
CA ALA A 797 -12.54 -15.02 19.01
C ALA A 797 -14.02 -15.38 18.92
N THR A 798 -14.68 -15.58 20.07
CA THR A 798 -16.12 -15.89 20.11
C THR A 798 -16.97 -14.75 19.53
N PHE A 799 -16.59 -13.50 19.83
CA PHE A 799 -17.27 -12.32 19.32
C PHE A 799 -17.18 -12.21 17.80
N VAL A 800 -15.98 -12.30 17.25
CA VAL A 800 -15.71 -12.14 15.82
C VAL A 800 -16.34 -13.26 14.99
N LEU A 801 -16.28 -14.50 15.47
CA LEU A 801 -16.92 -15.66 14.83
C LEU A 801 -18.44 -15.52 14.79
N GLY A 802 -19.04 -14.93 15.84
CA GLY A 802 -20.49 -14.74 15.91
C GLY A 802 -21.00 -13.64 15.00
N LEU A 803 -20.17 -12.62 14.73
CA LEU A 803 -20.51 -11.50 13.85
C LEU A 803 -20.38 -11.84 12.36
N GLY A 804 -19.40 -12.64 11.98
CA GLY A 804 -19.07 -12.89 10.58
C GLY A 804 -20.12 -13.75 9.88
N ASN A 805 -20.63 -13.28 8.72
CA ASN A 805 -21.27 -14.17 7.76
C ASN A 805 -20.26 -15.22 7.26
N MET A 806 -19.01 -14.79 7.09
CA MET A 806 -17.85 -15.64 6.87
C MET A 806 -16.67 -15.19 7.74
N THR A 807 -15.98 -16.14 8.36
CA THR A 807 -14.73 -15.89 9.09
C THR A 807 -13.54 -16.58 8.42
N LEU A 808 -12.47 -15.84 8.14
CA LEU A 808 -11.20 -16.38 7.66
C LEU A 808 -10.32 -16.75 8.86
N ILE A 809 -9.97 -18.03 8.98
CA ILE A 809 -9.09 -18.54 10.04
C ILE A 809 -7.67 -18.65 9.47
N ASN A 810 -6.83 -17.69 9.83
CA ASN A 810 -5.48 -17.53 9.31
C ASN A 810 -4.46 -18.28 10.18
N ILE A 811 -3.87 -19.34 9.62
CA ILE A 811 -2.88 -20.22 10.25
C ILE A 811 -1.50 -19.88 9.69
N PHE A 812 -0.50 -19.69 10.54
CA PHE A 812 0.88 -19.51 10.10
C PHE A 812 1.56 -20.87 9.91
N GLY A 813 2.10 -21.12 8.71
CA GLY A 813 2.75 -22.37 8.34
C GLY A 813 1.78 -23.54 8.10
N GLU A 814 2.36 -24.72 7.92
CA GLU A 814 1.62 -25.95 7.57
C GLU A 814 1.00 -26.66 8.78
N ASN A 815 1.54 -26.43 9.99
CA ASN A 815 1.15 -27.21 11.17
C ASN A 815 0.22 -26.43 12.11
N PRO A 816 -1.03 -26.90 12.36
CA PRO A 816 -1.98 -26.18 13.21
C PRO A 816 -1.67 -26.25 14.72
N THR A 817 -0.58 -26.87 15.17
CA THR A 817 -0.28 -27.06 16.62
C THR A 817 -0.29 -25.75 17.41
N GLU A 818 0.24 -24.66 16.84
CA GLU A 818 0.27 -23.36 17.52
C GLU A 818 -1.12 -22.74 17.69
N MET A 819 -2.08 -23.17 16.88
CA MET A 819 -3.47 -22.74 16.90
C MET A 819 -4.41 -23.76 17.56
N GLN A 820 -3.91 -24.83 18.15
CA GLN A 820 -4.76 -25.92 18.66
C GLN A 820 -5.80 -25.44 19.69
N ASP A 821 -5.37 -24.64 20.67
CA ASP A 821 -6.27 -24.03 21.67
C ASP A 821 -7.30 -23.09 21.02
N ILE A 822 -6.90 -22.37 19.97
CA ILE A 822 -7.74 -21.42 19.21
C ILE A 822 -8.79 -22.18 18.40
N LEU A 823 -8.41 -23.26 17.74
CA LEU A 823 -9.33 -24.11 16.98
C LEU A 823 -10.38 -24.75 17.90
N GLN A 824 -10.01 -25.12 19.12
CA GLN A 824 -10.99 -25.61 20.10
C GLN A 824 -12.03 -24.53 20.45
N ILE A 825 -11.61 -23.29 20.62
CA ILE A 825 -12.53 -22.15 20.84
C ILE A 825 -13.43 -21.93 19.63
N VAL A 826 -12.88 -22.01 18.42
CA VAL A 826 -13.64 -21.89 17.16
C VAL A 826 -14.74 -22.95 17.08
N VAL A 827 -14.40 -24.22 17.32
CA VAL A 827 -15.36 -25.34 17.31
C VAL A 827 -16.44 -25.14 18.37
N GLN A 828 -16.06 -24.80 19.61
CA GLN A 828 -17.01 -24.53 20.68
C GLN A 828 -17.94 -23.34 20.35
N ALA A 829 -17.40 -22.27 19.75
CA ALA A 829 -18.19 -21.10 19.34
C ALA A 829 -19.23 -21.48 18.29
N PHE A 830 -18.85 -22.25 17.25
CA PHE A 830 -19.79 -22.70 16.22
C PHE A 830 -20.88 -23.63 16.76
N LEU A 831 -20.55 -24.55 17.67
CA LEU A 831 -21.56 -25.41 18.32
C LEU A 831 -22.61 -24.58 19.06
N ARG A 832 -22.18 -23.53 19.75
CA ARG A 832 -23.07 -22.64 20.48
C ARG A 832 -23.91 -21.78 19.54
N MET A 833 -23.34 -21.34 18.43
CA MET A 833 -24.02 -20.60 17.36
C MET A 833 -25.12 -21.45 16.70
N LYS A 834 -24.87 -22.74 16.49
CA LYS A 834 -25.88 -23.68 15.98
C LYS A 834 -27.10 -23.78 16.92
N LYS A 835 -26.89 -23.76 18.24
CA LYS A 835 -27.99 -23.75 19.23
C LYS A 835 -28.88 -22.51 19.14
N VAL A 836 -28.30 -21.36 18.77
CA VAL A 836 -29.03 -20.10 18.57
C VAL A 836 -29.44 -19.87 17.11
N ARG A 837 -29.35 -20.91 16.25
CA ARG A 837 -29.74 -20.91 14.83
C ARG A 837 -28.99 -19.88 13.97
N LEU A 838 -27.76 -19.56 14.33
CA LEU A 838 -26.84 -18.84 13.46
C LEU A 838 -26.09 -19.85 12.58
N ASN A 839 -25.97 -19.54 11.30
CA ASN A 839 -25.29 -20.38 10.30
C ASN A 839 -24.04 -19.66 9.74
N PRO A 840 -23.02 -19.39 10.56
CA PRO A 840 -21.78 -18.80 10.08
C PRO A 840 -21.02 -19.77 9.17
N SER A 841 -20.20 -19.21 8.28
CA SER A 841 -19.27 -19.97 7.44
C SER A 841 -17.83 -19.64 7.79
N CYS A 842 -16.89 -20.54 7.47
CA CYS A 842 -15.47 -20.23 7.61
C CYS A 842 -14.64 -20.79 6.45
N MET A 843 -13.43 -20.23 6.31
CA MET A 843 -12.37 -20.75 5.45
C MET A 843 -11.04 -20.70 6.21
N PHE A 844 -10.20 -21.71 6.03
CA PHE A 844 -8.86 -21.76 6.60
C PHE A 844 -7.82 -21.31 5.57
N VAL A 845 -6.92 -20.44 5.99
CA VAL A 845 -5.83 -19.92 5.15
C VAL A 845 -4.51 -20.23 5.83
N HIS A 846 -3.73 -21.14 5.26
CA HIS A 846 -2.37 -21.45 5.69
C HIS A 846 -1.39 -20.51 4.99
N GLN A 847 -0.77 -19.61 5.74
CA GLN A 847 0.23 -18.65 5.27
C GLN A 847 1.63 -19.24 5.29
N ASN A 848 2.55 -18.69 4.47
CA ASN A 848 3.97 -19.04 4.51
C ASN A 848 4.24 -20.54 4.24
N VAL A 849 3.54 -21.10 3.24
CA VAL A 849 3.72 -22.49 2.81
C VAL A 849 4.79 -22.52 1.73
N GLY A 850 5.83 -23.33 1.92
CA GLY A 850 7.02 -23.31 1.07
C GLY A 850 6.77 -23.84 -0.34
N ASP A 851 6.02 -24.95 -0.45
CA ASP A 851 5.69 -25.59 -1.72
C ASP A 851 4.17 -25.76 -1.86
N ILE A 852 3.53 -24.81 -2.53
CA ILE A 852 2.09 -24.83 -2.80
C ILE A 852 1.74 -25.89 -3.87
N THR A 853 2.71 -26.29 -4.68
CA THR A 853 2.54 -27.28 -5.77
C THR A 853 2.65 -28.72 -5.29
N ALA A 854 3.11 -28.96 -4.05
CA ALA A 854 3.13 -30.27 -3.41
C ALA A 854 1.70 -30.74 -3.05
N GLY A 855 0.93 -31.13 -4.08
CA GLY A 855 -0.44 -31.61 -3.95
C GLY A 855 -0.60 -32.69 -2.88
N GLU A 856 0.34 -33.64 -2.80
CA GLU A 856 0.32 -34.70 -1.77
C GLU A 856 0.50 -34.17 -0.33
N LYS A 857 1.42 -33.23 -0.11
CA LYS A 857 1.64 -32.61 1.22
C LYS A 857 0.47 -31.73 1.63
N ASN A 858 -0.12 -31.01 0.67
CA ASN A 858 -1.31 -30.21 0.91
C ASN A 858 -2.54 -31.09 1.19
N MET A 859 -2.66 -32.24 0.52
CA MET A 859 -3.71 -33.22 0.80
C MET A 859 -3.56 -33.85 2.18
N GLU A 860 -2.34 -34.21 2.57
CA GLU A 860 -2.05 -34.72 3.92
C GLU A 860 -2.30 -33.65 5.00
N GLY A 861 -1.93 -32.39 4.73
CA GLY A 861 -2.24 -31.25 5.59
C GLY A 861 -3.75 -31.05 5.78
N ARG A 862 -4.53 -31.12 4.68
CA ARG A 862 -6.01 -31.08 4.70
C ARG A 862 -6.59 -32.23 5.52
N ARG A 863 -6.10 -33.46 5.32
CA ARG A 863 -6.53 -34.65 6.08
C ARG A 863 -6.30 -34.46 7.58
N ARG A 864 -5.08 -34.07 7.98
CA ARG A 864 -4.72 -33.84 9.39
C ARG A 864 -5.55 -32.74 10.04
N LEU A 865 -5.81 -31.64 9.31
CA LEU A 865 -6.66 -30.56 9.80
C LEU A 865 -8.09 -31.06 10.04
N GLN A 866 -8.67 -31.79 9.08
CA GLN A 866 -10.02 -32.35 9.21
C GLN A 866 -10.14 -33.32 10.39
N GLU A 867 -9.17 -34.23 10.56
CA GLU A 867 -9.13 -35.18 11.68
C GLU A 867 -9.11 -34.45 13.02
N LYS A 868 -8.21 -33.46 13.17
CA LYS A 868 -8.12 -32.64 14.39
C LYS A 868 -9.42 -31.87 14.67
N LEU A 869 -10.03 -31.27 13.64
CA LEU A 869 -11.31 -30.57 13.79
C LEU A 869 -12.44 -31.51 14.22
N ASN A 870 -12.49 -32.74 13.68
CA ASN A 870 -13.46 -33.75 14.08
C ASN A 870 -13.23 -34.22 15.53
N GLU A 871 -11.99 -34.45 15.93
CA GLU A 871 -11.65 -34.80 17.32
C GLU A 871 -12.06 -33.69 18.30
N MET A 872 -11.72 -32.43 18.01
CA MET A 872 -12.14 -31.28 18.81
C MET A 872 -13.65 -31.15 18.87
N THR A 873 -14.34 -31.43 17.75
CA THR A 873 -15.81 -31.42 17.68
C THR A 873 -16.42 -32.44 18.63
N LYS A 874 -15.94 -33.69 18.62
CA LYS A 874 -16.41 -34.74 19.53
C LYS A 874 -16.21 -34.35 21.01
N LEU A 875 -15.08 -33.74 21.33
CA LEU A 875 -14.80 -33.29 22.70
C LEU A 875 -15.74 -32.14 23.11
N ALA A 876 -15.85 -31.11 22.27
CA ALA A 876 -16.69 -29.95 22.54
C ALA A 876 -18.19 -30.31 22.58
N ALA A 877 -18.63 -31.26 21.76
CA ALA A 877 -20.01 -31.73 21.71
C ALA A 877 -20.44 -32.40 23.03
N LYS A 878 -19.55 -33.20 23.64
CA LYS A 878 -19.75 -33.80 24.96
C LYS A 878 -19.88 -32.75 26.06
N GLU A 879 -19.01 -31.74 26.05
CA GLU A 879 -19.06 -30.63 27.02
C GLU A 879 -20.35 -29.80 26.90
N GLU A 880 -20.82 -29.62 25.67
CA GLU A 880 -21.99 -28.81 25.35
C GLU A 880 -23.33 -29.57 25.41
N ALA A 881 -23.30 -30.89 25.64
CA ALA A 881 -24.46 -31.78 25.57
C ALA A 881 -25.23 -31.64 24.24
N CYS A 882 -24.52 -31.80 23.13
CA CYS A 882 -25.10 -31.83 21.79
C CYS A 882 -24.51 -33.00 20.98
N ASP A 883 -25.26 -33.48 20.00
CA ASP A 883 -24.82 -34.56 19.12
C ASP A 883 -24.15 -33.99 17.87
N ALA A 884 -22.82 -34.10 17.82
CA ALA A 884 -21.99 -33.78 16.65
C ALA A 884 -20.70 -34.61 16.70
N GLU A 885 -20.36 -35.28 15.60
CA GLU A 885 -19.18 -36.14 15.51
C GLU A 885 -18.09 -35.57 14.60
N CYS A 886 -18.50 -34.80 13.59
CA CYS A 886 -17.62 -34.18 12.61
C CYS A 886 -17.85 -32.67 12.58
N PHE A 887 -16.82 -31.93 12.19
CA PHE A 887 -16.90 -30.47 12.09
C PHE A 887 -17.96 -30.00 11.07
N SER A 888 -18.14 -30.78 10.00
CA SER A 888 -19.18 -30.60 8.99
C SER A 888 -20.60 -30.75 9.53
N ASP A 889 -20.78 -31.40 10.69
CA ASP A 889 -22.08 -31.49 11.34
C ASP A 889 -22.49 -30.14 11.94
N ILE A 890 -21.51 -29.28 12.24
CA ILE A 890 -21.72 -27.99 12.91
C ILE A 890 -21.96 -26.89 11.88
N ILE A 891 -21.12 -26.83 10.84
CA ILE A 891 -21.17 -25.82 9.78
C ILE A 891 -20.97 -26.46 8.41
N THR A 892 -21.44 -25.79 7.35
CA THR A 892 -21.13 -26.22 5.97
C THR A 892 -19.65 -25.99 5.68
N PHE A 893 -18.87 -27.06 5.75
CA PHE A 893 -17.43 -27.06 5.55
C PHE A 893 -17.00 -28.15 4.59
N ASP A 894 -16.26 -27.77 3.54
CA ASP A 894 -15.58 -28.69 2.64
C ASP A 894 -14.07 -28.41 2.67
N VAL A 895 -13.30 -29.37 3.19
CA VAL A 895 -11.84 -29.25 3.30
C VAL A 895 -11.17 -28.98 1.95
N GLN A 896 -11.78 -29.40 0.83
CA GLN A 896 -11.23 -29.17 -0.49
C GLN A 896 -11.41 -27.74 -0.98
N SER A 897 -12.62 -27.18 -0.80
CA SER A 897 -12.91 -25.81 -1.21
C SER A 897 -12.58 -24.75 -0.16
N ASP A 898 -12.42 -25.11 1.12
CA ASP A 898 -12.41 -24.16 2.24
C ASP A 898 -11.06 -24.04 2.92
N VAL A 899 -10.09 -24.87 2.53
CA VAL A 899 -8.70 -24.75 2.94
C VAL A 899 -7.88 -24.20 1.77
N ARG A 900 -7.13 -23.13 2.01
CA ARG A 900 -6.24 -22.49 1.06
C ARG A 900 -4.83 -22.42 1.63
N TYR A 901 -3.84 -22.62 0.77
CA TYR A 901 -2.42 -22.56 1.09
C TYR A 901 -1.83 -21.40 0.31
N PHE A 902 -1.14 -20.51 1.03
CA PHE A 902 -0.58 -19.28 0.49
C PHE A 902 0.93 -19.38 0.43
N ALA A 903 1.48 -18.81 -0.64
CA ALA A 903 2.91 -18.61 -0.79
C ALA A 903 3.50 -17.81 0.36
N GLN A 904 4.83 -17.82 0.45
CA GLN A 904 5.56 -16.78 1.15
C GLN A 904 5.24 -15.40 0.57
N LEU A 905 5.05 -14.40 1.44
CA LEU A 905 4.75 -13.03 1.02
C LEU A 905 5.91 -12.40 0.24
N TRP A 906 7.17 -12.71 0.58
CA TRP A 906 8.35 -12.05 0.00
C TRP A 906 9.15 -13.03 -0.86
N GLU A 907 9.67 -12.55 -2.00
CA GLU A 907 10.65 -13.28 -2.81
C GLU A 907 12.07 -12.99 -2.33
N GLY A 908 12.45 -13.67 -1.24
CA GLY A 908 13.75 -13.50 -0.59
C GLY A 908 13.64 -12.81 0.76
N SER A 909 14.72 -12.17 1.21
CA SER A 909 14.79 -11.54 2.53
C SER A 909 14.58 -10.03 2.47
N PRO A 910 13.61 -9.47 3.24
CA PRO A 910 13.52 -8.03 3.47
C PRO A 910 14.84 -7.43 4.00
N PRO A 911 15.10 -6.12 3.83
CA PRO A 911 14.15 -5.08 3.41
C PRO A 911 14.04 -4.86 1.89
N MET A 912 14.93 -5.45 1.07
CA MET A 912 14.96 -5.26 -0.38
C MET A 912 14.14 -6.29 -1.18
N ALA A 913 13.61 -7.33 -0.54
CA ALA A 913 12.78 -8.33 -1.22
C ALA A 913 11.46 -7.72 -1.73
N PRO A 914 11.07 -7.97 -3.00
CA PRO A 914 9.74 -7.63 -3.48
C PRO A 914 8.69 -8.64 -2.98
N PRO A 915 7.40 -8.30 -2.98
CA PRO A 915 6.31 -9.24 -2.71
C PRO A 915 6.29 -10.40 -3.72
N ASN A 916 5.83 -11.58 -3.36
CA ASN A 916 5.73 -12.72 -4.27
C ASN A 916 4.45 -12.64 -5.14
N PRO A 917 4.52 -12.69 -6.49
CA PRO A 917 3.34 -12.69 -7.34
C PRO A 917 2.40 -13.86 -7.07
N SER A 918 2.92 -15.04 -6.73
CA SER A 918 2.10 -16.20 -6.36
C SER A 918 1.29 -15.97 -5.08
N TYR A 919 1.77 -15.12 -4.16
CA TYR A 919 0.96 -14.68 -3.02
C TYR A 919 -0.26 -13.88 -3.49
N SER A 920 -0.06 -12.95 -4.44
CA SER A 920 -1.13 -12.12 -4.99
C SER A 920 -2.17 -12.95 -5.77
N GLU A 921 -1.73 -14.00 -6.47
CA GLU A 921 -2.60 -14.98 -7.13
C GLU A 921 -3.45 -15.73 -6.10
N CYS A 922 -2.85 -16.26 -5.03
CA CYS A 922 -3.58 -16.92 -3.93
C CYS A 922 -4.62 -15.97 -3.29
N VAL A 923 -4.29 -14.70 -3.10
CA VAL A 923 -5.22 -13.68 -2.58
C VAL A 923 -6.40 -13.48 -3.53
N GLN A 924 -6.14 -13.38 -4.84
CA GLN A 924 -7.19 -13.21 -5.85
C GLN A 924 -8.09 -14.46 -5.95
N GLU A 925 -7.52 -15.66 -5.88
CA GLU A 925 -8.27 -16.92 -5.81
C GLU A 925 -9.15 -17.01 -4.57
N LEU A 926 -8.61 -16.63 -3.40
CA LEU A 926 -9.38 -16.57 -2.16
C LEU A 926 -10.52 -15.56 -2.26
N LYS A 927 -10.27 -14.36 -2.80
CA LYS A 927 -11.30 -13.34 -3.06
C LYS A 927 -12.42 -13.92 -3.93
N ASN A 928 -12.07 -14.56 -5.04
CA ASN A 928 -13.04 -15.21 -5.93
C ASN A 928 -13.82 -16.33 -5.24
N ALA A 929 -13.18 -17.12 -4.38
CA ALA A 929 -13.84 -18.17 -3.61
C ALA A 929 -14.84 -17.62 -2.59
N ILE A 930 -14.47 -16.54 -1.88
CA ILE A 930 -15.36 -15.83 -0.94
C ILE A 930 -16.60 -15.35 -1.72
N LEU A 931 -16.40 -14.60 -2.81
CA LEU A 931 -17.50 -14.06 -3.63
C LEU A 931 -18.43 -15.14 -4.21
N ARG A 932 -17.90 -16.31 -4.60
CA ARG A 932 -18.72 -17.44 -5.07
C ARG A 932 -19.55 -18.08 -3.96
N LYS A 933 -19.04 -18.11 -2.73
CA LYS A 933 -19.80 -18.63 -1.58
C LYS A 933 -20.85 -17.65 -1.10
N THR A 934 -20.58 -16.35 -1.15
CA THR A 934 -21.51 -15.31 -0.69
C THR A 934 -22.80 -15.28 -1.52
N SER A 935 -22.74 -15.50 -2.83
CA SER A 935 -23.91 -15.48 -3.74
C SER A 935 -24.99 -16.54 -3.41
N LYS A 936 -24.61 -17.59 -2.67
CA LYS A 936 -25.50 -18.66 -2.17
C LYS A 936 -26.09 -18.38 -0.79
N SER A 937 -25.57 -17.39 -0.06
CA SER A 937 -25.99 -17.07 1.31
C SER A 937 -27.20 -16.14 1.36
N ARG A 938 -28.07 -16.31 2.35
CA ARG A 938 -29.19 -15.39 2.61
C ARG A 938 -28.65 -14.18 3.37
N ILE A 939 -28.51 -13.06 2.69
CA ILE A 939 -27.96 -11.84 3.28
C ILE A 939 -29.10 -11.00 3.85
N MET A 940 -28.87 -10.46 5.06
CA MET A 940 -29.84 -9.60 5.75
C MET A 940 -29.56 -8.13 5.44
N THR A 941 -30.60 -7.30 5.43
CA THR A 941 -30.53 -5.83 5.31
C THR A 941 -30.06 -5.19 6.61
N LEU A 942 -29.54 -3.96 6.55
CA LEU A 942 -29.26 -3.14 7.74
C LEU A 942 -30.53 -2.97 8.63
N SER A 943 -31.74 -2.98 8.07
CA SER A 943 -33.02 -2.92 8.80
C SER A 943 -33.34 -4.17 9.60
N ASN A 944 -33.05 -5.37 9.10
CA ASN A 944 -33.05 -6.60 9.90
C ASN A 944 -31.94 -6.59 10.97
N GLN A 945 -31.03 -5.62 10.90
CA GLN A 945 -29.99 -5.37 11.88
C GLN A 945 -30.26 -4.22 12.86
N ASN A 946 -31.45 -3.58 12.85
CA ASN A 946 -31.68 -2.36 13.65
C ASN A 946 -32.64 -2.43 14.84
N SER A 947 -32.26 -1.66 15.86
CA SER A 947 -32.74 -1.57 17.25
C SER A 947 -32.59 -2.83 18.11
N ASN A 948 -32.66 -4.01 17.51
CA ASN A 948 -32.37 -5.26 18.17
C ASN A 948 -31.37 -6.12 17.39
N GLY A 949 -30.78 -5.77 16.23
CA GLY A 949 -29.96 -6.73 15.48
C GLY A 949 -28.51 -6.87 15.96
N ILE A 950 -27.77 -5.76 16.00
CA ILE A 950 -26.44 -5.72 16.65
C ILE A 950 -26.60 -5.84 18.15
N GLN A 951 -27.66 -5.25 18.73
CA GLN A 951 -28.02 -5.48 20.12
C GLN A 951 -28.38 -6.96 20.35
N TYR A 952 -29.06 -7.70 19.48
CA TYR A 952 -29.31 -9.15 19.59
C TYR A 952 -28.11 -9.98 19.18
N LEU A 953 -27.19 -9.55 18.33
CA LEU A 953 -25.95 -10.28 18.03
C LEU A 953 -24.97 -10.10 19.18
N VAL A 954 -24.78 -8.88 19.67
CA VAL A 954 -24.02 -8.56 20.88
C VAL A 954 -24.71 -9.16 22.10
N ASP A 955 -26.04 -9.11 22.24
CA ASP A 955 -26.77 -9.72 23.35
C ASP A 955 -26.89 -11.23 23.17
N THR A 956 -26.92 -11.81 21.97
CA THR A 956 -26.87 -13.27 21.74
C THR A 956 -25.46 -13.79 21.94
N ILE A 957 -24.42 -13.03 21.61
CA ILE A 957 -23.01 -13.33 21.91
C ILE A 957 -22.72 -13.10 23.40
N ILE A 958 -23.28 -12.07 24.03
CA ILE A 958 -23.19 -11.81 25.47
C ILE A 958 -24.03 -12.84 26.23
N LEU A 959 -25.24 -13.18 25.78
CA LEU A 959 -26.09 -14.25 26.33
C LEU A 959 -25.48 -15.62 26.06
N ALA A 960 -24.81 -15.85 24.92
CA ALA A 960 -24.04 -17.06 24.67
C ALA A 960 -22.83 -17.08 25.59
N ALA A 961 -21.99 -16.04 25.65
CA ALA A 961 -20.85 -15.93 26.55
C ALA A 961 -21.25 -16.01 28.03
N ASN A 962 -22.45 -15.56 28.39
CA ASN A 962 -23.03 -15.68 29.72
C ASN A 962 -23.62 -17.07 29.94
N ASN A 963 -24.25 -17.72 28.96
CA ASN A 963 -24.68 -19.12 29.04
C ASN A 963 -23.48 -20.08 29.11
N ILE A 964 -22.37 -19.74 28.46
CA ILE A 964 -21.07 -20.39 28.52
C ILE A 964 -20.49 -20.25 29.94
N LYS A 965 -20.49 -19.04 30.50
CA LYS A 965 -20.02 -18.79 31.87
C LYS A 965 -20.92 -19.41 32.93
N VAL A 966 -22.25 -19.42 32.75
CA VAL A 966 -23.22 -20.02 33.67
C VAL A 966 -23.15 -21.55 33.65
N LYS A 967 -22.89 -22.17 32.48
CA LYS A 967 -22.65 -23.63 32.39
C LYS A 967 -21.27 -24.02 32.93
N CYS A 968 -20.19 -23.29 32.64
CA CYS A 968 -18.87 -23.55 33.23
C CYS A 968 -18.84 -23.36 34.76
N ALA A 969 -19.55 -22.34 35.29
CA ALA A 969 -19.69 -22.15 36.73
C ALA A 969 -20.49 -23.30 37.38
N LYS A 970 -21.58 -23.76 36.75
CA LYS A 970 -22.32 -24.96 37.22
C LYS A 970 -21.48 -26.23 37.17
N MET A 971 -20.60 -26.39 36.18
CA MET A 971 -19.70 -27.54 36.05
C MET A 971 -18.59 -27.52 37.11
N GLN A 972 -17.99 -26.36 37.39
CA GLN A 972 -17.03 -26.22 38.49
C GLN A 972 -17.68 -26.45 39.86
N SER A 973 -18.91 -25.99 40.09
CA SER A 973 -19.66 -26.30 41.32
C SER A 973 -20.04 -27.77 41.44
N GLN A 974 -20.39 -28.45 40.33
CA GLN A 974 -20.69 -29.89 40.35
C GLN A 974 -19.43 -30.77 40.49
N ILE A 975 -18.28 -30.31 40.01
CA ILE A 975 -16.98 -30.99 40.23
C ILE A 975 -16.50 -30.78 41.67
N LEU A 976 -16.76 -29.63 42.29
CA LEU A 976 -16.51 -29.40 43.73
C LEU A 976 -17.52 -30.07 44.66
N LEU A 977 -18.68 -30.50 44.16
CA LEU A 977 -19.68 -31.29 44.91
C LEU A 977 -19.51 -32.80 44.70
N ARG A 978 -18.70 -33.22 43.71
CA ARG A 978 -18.34 -34.62 43.42
C ARG A 978 -16.93 -35.00 43.86
N LYS A 979 -16.11 -34.03 44.25
CA LYS A 979 -14.96 -34.20 45.14
C LYS A 979 -15.41 -33.88 46.56
#